data_AF-Q20FD1-F1
#
_entry.id   AF-Q20FD1-F1
#
_cell.length_a   1.000
_cell.length_b   1.000
_cell.length_c   1.000
_cell.angle_alpha   90.00
_cell.angle_beta   90.00
_cell.angle_gamma   90.00
#
_symmetry.space_group_name_H-M   'P 1'
#
loop_
_entity.id
_entity.type
_entity.pdbx_description
1 polymer ?
#
loop_
_entity_poly.entity_id
_entity_poly.type
_entity_poly.pdbx_seq_one_letter_code
_entity_poly.pdbx_strand_id
1 'polypeptide(L)'
;EGRRHLILSTFLLPFISSLVFLAGAECPPETGYKGDVSLTNGYNEASIVHFLCPIGQYPWPANSRICEATGKWSVMRSSTGRIYNSISCKKMLCPQPVAFENGEFYPRGPYFVGANITFKCNDGYTLRGSVERTCKRNARWSGVTAVCDDGAGHCPNPGIPPGAMKTGVRYDMDDSIKYECSRGLSLVGSPSRTCLESRRWSGREIDCQYAYSFDLPEDVQEQFKASLSGILNIMERPASFGRTIKITKDGILNVYFLLDASQSVGQANFDIYKACSEYLVDELALFDMTIQFGIISYATVPKVIIPIYDEESDNNDHVLTLIRNGLKYSDHKDKTGTNTKAALEEIYSMMSSQKETYKNESVWNSIHHIIILLTDGKANLGGRPAHTIKRIEDFLDIKHKREDYLDVYTFGIGPEVDMADLSEMASKKDGETHVFRMESANEMKTVFQKIVDIKHYGEMCGLNDESQESESSFRFPWNVLVKSRRSVSGPCLGSLISKSWVLSAAHCFKEGEPSDAYDFEIGGQNYKAQRIEIHNCYNISRKKSKNVNEDYDYDVALVQLKQNVKFSKEARPICIPCTEPANRAMKKLKGSTCKDHREQLMGVNEIPAGYLSKNKQNELIEHRVFIKTNKDRETCVAAVQKWPKFEQIDPVLMVSPRHLCVEGKMSCKGESGGSLFVHLRGRRRFFQVGVLNFGIFNPCSRPGQREPPPPGSEPRDFHFDVIQILPWMRKHVGNELEFLPDIQKQDIPACPT
;
A
#
# COMPACT_ATOMS: atom_id res chain seq x y z
N GLU A 1 82.62 -48.11 -12.26
CA GLU A 1 81.60 -47.27 -11.59
C GLU A 1 80.45 -47.09 -12.58
N GLY A 2 79.17 -47.40 -12.36
CA GLY A 2 78.45 -47.79 -11.17
C GLY A 2 77.03 -47.21 -11.18
N ARG A 3 76.21 -47.46 -12.22
CA ARG A 3 74.74 -47.65 -12.13
C ARG A 3 74.10 -47.92 -13.51
N ARG A 4 73.48 -49.09 -13.62
CA ARG A 4 72.64 -49.55 -14.75
C ARG A 4 71.21 -49.05 -14.56
N HIS A 5 70.60 -48.55 -15.63
CA HIS A 5 69.15 -48.41 -15.77
C HIS A 5 68.53 -49.78 -16.03
N LEU A 6 67.46 -50.13 -15.31
CA LEU A 6 66.53 -51.18 -15.73
C LEU A 6 65.09 -50.75 -15.43
N ILE A 7 64.26 -50.89 -16.45
CA ILE A 7 62.82 -50.67 -16.50
C ILE A 7 62.12 -51.84 -15.80
N LEU A 8 61.06 -51.60 -15.02
CA LEU A 8 60.00 -52.60 -14.81
C LEU A 8 58.63 -51.97 -14.52
N SER A 9 57.67 -52.42 -15.31
CA SER A 9 56.23 -52.13 -15.32
C SER A 9 55.53 -52.60 -14.05
N THR A 10 54.55 -51.84 -13.52
CA THR A 10 53.52 -52.38 -12.60
C THR A 10 52.17 -51.64 -12.70
N PHE A 11 51.16 -52.40 -13.11
CA PHE A 11 49.73 -52.43 -12.78
C PHE A 11 49.03 -51.19 -12.16
N LEU A 12 48.01 -50.70 -12.90
CA LEU A 12 46.90 -49.86 -12.41
C LEU A 12 45.92 -50.68 -11.56
N LEU A 13 45.69 -50.25 -10.32
CA LEU A 13 44.51 -50.58 -9.49
C LEU A 13 43.68 -49.30 -9.32
N PRO A 14 42.34 -49.32 -9.45
CA PRO A 14 41.53 -48.15 -9.18
C PRO A 14 41.34 -48.02 -7.67
N PHE A 15 41.85 -46.94 -7.09
CA PHE A 15 41.43 -46.48 -5.77
C PHE A 15 39.99 -45.97 -5.89
N ILE A 16 39.03 -46.79 -5.47
CA ILE A 16 37.70 -46.32 -5.09
C ILE A 16 37.90 -45.54 -3.79
N SER A 17 38.08 -44.21 -3.91
CA SER A 17 37.89 -43.31 -2.78
C SER A 17 36.40 -43.28 -2.49
N SER A 18 35.99 -44.12 -1.53
CA SER A 18 34.73 -43.93 -0.83
C SER A 18 34.80 -42.56 -0.14
N LEU A 19 34.22 -41.54 -0.77
CA LEU A 19 33.77 -40.34 -0.08
C LEU A 19 32.72 -40.79 0.92
N VAL A 20 33.18 -41.13 2.12
CA VAL A 20 32.34 -41.11 3.31
C VAL A 20 31.93 -39.65 3.46
N PHE A 21 30.71 -39.32 3.02
CA PHE A 21 30.03 -38.14 3.54
C PHE A 21 29.96 -38.34 5.06
N LEU A 22 30.84 -37.66 5.80
CA LEU A 22 30.66 -37.49 7.23
C LEU A 22 29.29 -36.80 7.39
N ALA A 23 28.28 -37.56 7.81
CA ALA A 23 27.05 -36.96 8.31
C ALA A 23 27.46 -35.98 9.41
N GLY A 24 27.09 -34.71 9.26
CA GLY A 24 27.34 -33.69 10.29
C GLY A 24 26.80 -34.18 11.63
N ALA A 25 27.53 -33.92 12.72
CA ALA A 25 27.14 -34.39 14.04
C ALA A 25 25.80 -33.75 14.45
N GLU A 26 24.76 -34.55 14.62
CA GLU A 26 23.44 -34.09 15.09
C GLU A 26 23.45 -33.86 16.60
N CYS A 27 22.78 -32.80 17.05
CA CYS A 27 22.59 -32.52 18.47
C CYS A 27 21.49 -33.42 19.06
N PRO A 28 21.63 -33.88 20.31
CA PRO A 28 20.60 -34.69 20.95
C PRO A 28 19.32 -33.86 21.21
N PRO A 29 18.13 -34.49 21.31
CA PRO A 29 16.92 -33.84 21.77
C PRO A 29 17.11 -33.13 23.12
N GLU A 30 16.48 -31.97 23.30
CA GLU A 30 16.61 -31.19 24.53
C GLU A 30 15.92 -31.91 25.71
N THR A 31 16.73 -32.44 26.63
CA THR A 31 16.26 -33.18 27.82
C THR A 31 16.22 -32.31 29.08
N GLY A 32 16.86 -31.13 29.05
CA GLY A 32 16.98 -30.20 30.19
C GLY A 32 15.81 -29.22 30.34
N TYR A 33 14.85 -29.23 29.41
CA TYR A 33 13.67 -28.37 29.42
C TYR A 33 12.41 -29.23 29.24
N LYS A 34 11.41 -29.01 30.11
CA LYS A 34 10.15 -29.76 30.11
C LYS A 34 9.02 -29.06 29.33
N GLY A 35 9.27 -27.88 28.78
CA GLY A 35 8.30 -27.15 27.94
C GLY A 35 8.53 -27.40 26.46
N ASP A 36 7.70 -26.76 25.63
CA ASP A 36 7.76 -26.92 24.18
C ASP A 36 8.97 -26.20 23.57
N VAL A 37 9.49 -26.76 22.48
CA VAL A 37 10.62 -26.18 21.72
C VAL A 37 10.29 -26.13 20.24
N SER A 38 10.87 -25.16 19.53
CA SER A 38 10.85 -25.12 18.06
C SER A 38 12.26 -25.15 17.50
N LEU A 39 12.45 -25.79 16.34
CA LEU A 39 13.76 -26.00 15.70
C LEU A 39 13.75 -25.38 14.30
N THR A 40 14.82 -24.69 13.92
CA THR A 40 14.95 -24.09 12.58
C THR A 40 15.25 -25.12 11.49
N ASN A 41 16.09 -26.14 11.79
CA ASN A 41 16.43 -27.20 10.82
C ASN A 41 16.67 -28.56 11.50
N GLY A 42 15.69 -29.01 12.30
CA GLY A 42 15.80 -30.26 13.05
C GLY A 42 16.98 -30.24 14.02
N TYR A 43 17.75 -31.33 14.08
CA TYR A 43 18.89 -31.49 14.99
C TYR A 43 20.26 -31.34 14.31
N ASN A 44 20.26 -30.88 13.06
CA ASN A 44 21.49 -30.74 12.28
C ASN A 44 22.41 -29.63 12.83
N GLU A 45 23.68 -29.69 12.43
CA GLU A 45 24.64 -28.62 12.69
C GLU A 45 24.09 -27.24 12.31
N ALA A 46 24.36 -26.25 13.16
CA ALA A 46 23.89 -24.87 13.09
C ALA A 46 22.36 -24.68 13.15
N SER A 47 21.59 -25.75 13.44
CA SER A 47 20.17 -25.62 13.81
C SER A 47 20.03 -24.84 15.12
N ILE A 48 18.96 -24.05 15.25
CA ILE A 48 18.64 -23.26 16.43
C ILE A 48 17.41 -23.86 17.10
N VAL A 49 17.51 -24.16 18.40
CA VAL A 49 16.36 -24.55 19.24
C VAL A 49 15.87 -23.34 20.03
N HIS A 50 14.62 -22.95 19.84
CA HIS A 50 13.96 -21.89 20.61
C HIS A 50 13.10 -22.51 21.72
N PHE A 51 13.22 -21.98 22.93
CA PHE A 51 12.41 -22.40 24.06
C PHE A 51 11.09 -21.63 24.10
N LEU A 52 9.97 -22.32 24.29
CA LEU A 52 8.64 -21.71 24.35
C LEU A 52 8.12 -21.72 25.78
N CYS A 53 7.74 -20.55 26.29
CA CYS A 53 7.15 -20.39 27.62
C CYS A 53 5.66 -20.04 27.53
N PRO A 54 4.87 -20.33 28.60
CA PRO A 54 3.48 -19.88 28.67
C PRO A 54 3.34 -18.36 28.56
N ILE A 55 2.16 -17.89 28.16
CA ILE A 55 1.85 -16.46 28.01
C ILE A 55 2.20 -15.68 29.30
N GLY A 56 2.87 -14.54 29.13
CA GLY A 56 3.34 -13.70 30.23
C GLY A 56 4.62 -14.20 30.92
N GLN A 57 5.27 -15.22 30.37
CA GLN A 57 6.56 -15.72 30.82
C GLN A 57 7.57 -15.81 29.68
N TYR A 58 8.86 -15.74 30.02
CA TYR A 58 9.96 -15.82 29.06
C TYR A 58 11.00 -16.87 29.49
N PRO A 59 11.71 -17.50 28.53
CA PRO A 59 12.77 -18.46 28.83
C PRO A 59 13.96 -17.79 29.49
N TRP A 60 14.49 -18.40 30.53
CA TRP A 60 15.70 -17.92 31.21
C TRP A 60 16.63 -19.09 31.53
N PRO A 61 17.97 -18.93 31.35
CA PRO A 61 18.69 -17.70 31.03
C PRO A 61 18.86 -17.37 29.54
N ALA A 62 18.47 -18.28 28.64
CA ALA A 62 18.61 -18.09 27.19
C ALA A 62 17.28 -18.40 26.50
N ASN A 63 17.01 -17.69 25.40
CA ASN A 63 15.81 -17.90 24.58
C ASN A 63 16.00 -19.00 23.54
N SER A 64 17.24 -19.24 23.11
CA SER A 64 17.59 -20.32 22.20
C SER A 64 18.98 -20.90 22.48
N ARG A 65 19.30 -21.99 21.78
CA ARG A 65 20.65 -22.57 21.67
C ARG A 65 20.92 -22.95 20.22
N ILE A 66 22.20 -22.98 19.85
CA ILE A 66 22.67 -23.34 18.51
C ILE A 66 23.32 -24.72 18.58
N CYS A 67 23.05 -25.60 17.62
CA CYS A 67 23.73 -26.87 17.48
C CYS A 67 25.12 -26.63 16.89
N GLU A 68 26.18 -26.89 17.67
CA GLU A 68 27.56 -26.68 17.22
C GLU A 68 28.05 -27.87 16.37
N ALA A 69 29.08 -27.65 15.55
CA ALA A 69 29.76 -28.68 14.75
C ALA A 69 30.23 -29.90 15.57
N THR A 70 30.35 -29.74 16.89
CA THR A 70 30.70 -30.81 17.83
C THR A 70 29.55 -31.78 18.11
N GLY A 71 28.35 -31.55 17.56
CA GLY A 71 27.13 -32.30 17.88
C GLY A 71 26.56 -31.97 19.27
N LYS A 72 26.91 -30.80 19.81
CA LYS A 72 26.44 -30.33 21.12
C LYS A 72 25.76 -28.99 21.02
N TRP A 73 24.72 -28.80 21.82
CA TRP A 73 24.07 -27.51 21.96
C TRP A 73 24.96 -26.50 22.67
N SER A 74 24.96 -25.26 22.16
CA SER A 74 25.73 -24.14 22.69
C SER A 74 25.49 -23.92 24.19
N VAL A 75 26.51 -23.47 24.91
CA VAL A 75 26.43 -23.30 26.36
C VAL A 75 25.54 -22.10 26.72
N MET A 76 24.59 -22.29 27.64
CA MET A 76 23.75 -21.20 28.14
C MET A 76 24.51 -20.37 29.17
N ARG A 77 24.72 -19.09 28.86
CA ARG A 77 25.40 -18.13 29.73
C ARG A 77 24.46 -16.99 30.11
N SER A 78 24.51 -16.57 31.36
CA SER A 78 23.88 -15.31 31.78
C SER A 78 24.70 -14.09 31.33
N SER A 79 24.12 -12.91 31.45
CA SER A 79 24.78 -11.62 31.24
C SER A 79 26.02 -11.39 32.13
N THR A 80 26.17 -12.15 33.23
CA THR A 80 27.36 -12.12 34.09
C THR A 80 28.35 -13.25 33.79
N GLY A 81 28.18 -13.98 32.68
CA GLY A 81 29.04 -15.08 32.25
C GLY A 81 28.85 -16.42 32.97
N ARG A 82 27.91 -16.51 33.93
CA ARG A 82 27.61 -17.77 34.65
C ARG A 82 26.93 -18.77 33.72
N ILE A 83 27.38 -20.02 33.77
CA ILE A 83 26.86 -21.14 32.99
C ILE A 83 25.63 -21.73 33.70
N TYR A 84 24.60 -22.08 32.92
CA TYR A 84 23.39 -22.74 33.39
C TYR A 84 23.14 -24.02 32.61
N ASN A 85 22.56 -25.01 33.28
CA ASN A 85 22.30 -26.34 32.72
C ASN A 85 20.80 -26.64 32.55
N SER A 86 19.91 -25.74 32.98
CA SER A 86 18.47 -25.89 32.85
C SER A 86 17.82 -24.55 32.48
N ILE A 87 16.72 -24.64 31.73
CA ILE A 87 15.84 -23.50 31.40
C ILE A 87 14.68 -23.46 32.39
N SER A 88 14.31 -22.25 32.79
CA SER A 88 13.10 -21.97 33.57
C SER A 88 12.33 -20.82 32.95
N CYS A 89 11.00 -20.92 32.94
CA CYS A 89 10.15 -19.80 32.54
C CYS A 89 10.00 -18.82 33.70
N LYS A 90 10.35 -17.56 33.47
CA LYS A 90 10.20 -16.47 34.45
C LYS A 90 9.09 -15.53 34.02
N LYS A 91 8.40 -14.93 34.99
CA LYS A 91 7.35 -13.93 34.73
C LYS A 91 7.93 -12.68 34.08
N MET A 92 7.26 -12.16 33.07
CA MET A 92 7.58 -10.89 32.42
C MET A 92 7.15 -9.71 33.32
N LEU A 93 7.91 -8.61 33.25
CA LEU A 93 7.59 -7.36 33.93
C LEU A 93 7.78 -6.16 32.99
N CYS A 94 7.08 -5.07 33.26
CA CYS A 94 7.30 -3.79 32.59
C CYS A 94 8.41 -2.99 33.29
N PRO A 95 9.11 -2.11 32.55
CA PRO A 95 10.16 -1.25 33.11
C PRO A 95 9.65 -0.43 34.31
N GLN A 96 10.32 -0.51 35.44
CA GLN A 96 9.97 0.28 36.62
C GLN A 96 10.41 1.74 36.43
N PRO A 97 9.56 2.74 36.71
CA PRO A 97 10.01 4.12 36.77
C PRO A 97 11.07 4.29 37.86
N VAL A 98 12.25 4.77 37.49
CA VAL A 98 13.36 5.05 38.42
C VAL A 98 13.37 6.52 38.87
N ALA A 99 12.82 7.41 38.05
CA ALA A 99 12.62 8.82 38.33
C ALA A 99 11.29 9.30 37.74
N PHE A 100 10.67 10.29 38.36
CA PHE A 100 9.51 11.02 37.87
C PHE A 100 9.58 12.43 38.45
N GLU A 101 9.80 13.43 37.61
CA GLU A 101 10.00 14.82 38.04
C GLU A 101 8.66 15.49 38.35
N ASN A 102 8.65 16.38 39.34
CA ASN A 102 7.52 17.26 39.67
C ASN A 102 6.18 16.54 39.94
N GLY A 103 6.26 15.31 40.46
CA GLY A 103 5.11 14.50 40.80
C GLY A 103 5.48 13.21 41.50
N GLU A 104 4.48 12.37 41.73
CA GLU A 104 4.60 11.07 42.37
C GLU A 104 3.87 9.99 41.57
N PHE A 105 4.23 8.72 41.81
CA PHE A 105 3.55 7.57 41.23
C PHE A 105 3.36 6.44 42.24
N TYR A 106 2.26 5.70 42.09
CA TYR A 106 1.86 4.60 42.98
C TYR A 106 1.04 3.54 42.23
N PRO A 107 0.99 2.28 42.72
CA PRO A 107 1.82 1.72 43.79
C PRO A 107 3.29 1.57 43.35
N ARG A 108 4.22 1.46 44.31
CA ARG A 108 5.61 1.07 44.02
C ARG A 108 5.72 -0.45 43.97
N GLY A 109 6.49 -1.00 43.05
CA GLY A 109 6.79 -2.43 43.05
C GLY A 109 7.71 -2.84 41.91
N PRO A 110 7.91 -4.15 41.71
CA PRO A 110 7.99 -4.73 40.39
C PRO A 110 6.59 -4.78 39.74
N TYR A 111 6.48 -4.45 38.46
CA TYR A 111 5.20 -4.40 37.73
C TYR A 111 5.08 -5.58 36.77
N PHE A 112 4.48 -6.68 37.23
CA PHE A 112 4.17 -7.83 36.37
C PHE A 112 3.09 -7.48 35.36
N VAL A 113 3.00 -8.26 34.28
CA VAL A 113 1.90 -8.17 33.30
C VAL A 113 0.54 -8.15 34.03
N GLY A 114 -0.29 -7.18 33.68
CA GLY A 114 -1.59 -6.90 34.31
C GLY A 114 -1.56 -5.88 35.45
N ALA A 115 -0.38 -5.46 35.93
CA ALA A 115 -0.26 -4.43 36.97
C ALA A 115 -0.59 -3.02 36.43
N ASN A 116 -1.17 -2.17 37.27
CA ASN A 116 -1.43 -0.76 36.97
C ASN A 116 -0.51 0.16 37.78
N ILE A 117 -0.24 1.34 37.23
CA ILE A 117 0.49 2.44 37.86
C ILE A 117 -0.24 3.75 37.58
N THR A 118 -0.37 4.60 38.59
CA THR A 118 -0.99 5.92 38.51
C THR A 118 0.03 7.01 38.79
N PHE A 119 -0.05 8.10 38.04
CA PHE A 119 0.81 9.28 38.15
C PHE A 119 0.01 10.48 38.64
N LYS A 120 0.64 11.30 39.49
CA LYS A 120 0.07 12.53 40.02
C LYS A 120 1.11 13.63 40.01
N CYS A 121 0.79 14.81 39.49
CA CYS A 121 1.69 15.96 39.53
C CYS A 121 1.58 16.74 40.84
N ASN A 122 2.68 17.40 41.21
CA ASN A 122 2.71 18.36 42.30
C ASN A 122 1.93 19.63 41.93
N ASP A 123 1.55 20.41 42.94
CA ASP A 123 0.85 21.69 42.73
C ASP A 123 1.67 22.63 41.83
N GLY A 124 0.99 23.30 40.90
CA GLY A 124 1.63 24.18 39.90
C GLY A 124 2.05 23.49 38.61
N TYR A 125 1.97 22.15 38.54
CA TYR A 125 2.27 21.37 37.33
C TYR A 125 1.02 20.74 36.74
N THR A 126 0.94 20.70 35.41
CA THR A 126 -0.15 20.03 34.68
C THR A 126 0.32 18.67 34.16
N LEU A 127 -0.46 17.62 34.39
CA LEU A 127 -0.18 16.29 33.87
C LEU A 127 -0.49 16.24 32.37
N ARG A 128 0.52 15.95 31.56
CA ARG A 128 0.39 15.52 30.16
C ARG A 128 0.64 14.02 30.06
N GLY A 129 -0.08 13.36 29.15
CA GLY A 129 0.03 11.92 28.93
C GLY A 129 -0.96 11.10 29.76
N SER A 130 -0.67 9.82 29.98
CA SER A 130 -1.61 8.89 30.62
C SER A 130 -1.52 8.92 32.13
N VAL A 131 -2.61 9.34 32.80
CA VAL A 131 -2.74 9.35 34.27
C VAL A 131 -2.55 7.95 34.87
N GLU A 132 -3.11 6.94 34.21
CA GLU A 132 -2.95 5.52 34.58
C GLU A 132 -2.38 4.74 33.40
N ARG A 133 -1.44 3.83 33.69
CA ARG A 133 -0.84 2.93 32.70
C ARG A 133 -0.91 1.49 33.21
N THR A 134 -1.10 0.54 32.31
CA THR A 134 -1.20 -0.90 32.58
C THR A 134 -0.04 -1.62 31.91
N CYS A 135 0.58 -2.56 32.61
CA CYS A 135 1.61 -3.42 32.05
C CYS A 135 0.97 -4.46 31.12
N LYS A 136 1.11 -4.28 29.81
CA LYS A 136 0.50 -5.14 28.78
C LYS A 136 1.23 -6.49 28.66
N ARG A 137 0.62 -7.43 27.93
CA ARG A 137 1.16 -8.79 27.70
C ARG A 137 2.54 -8.83 27.03
N ASN A 138 2.89 -7.77 26.32
CA ASN A 138 4.18 -7.60 25.64
C ASN A 138 5.25 -6.96 26.53
N ALA A 139 5.04 -6.91 27.85
CA ALA A 139 5.93 -6.31 28.82
C ALA A 139 6.25 -4.82 28.54
N ARG A 140 5.24 -4.10 28.03
CA ARG A 140 5.30 -2.65 27.78
C ARG A 140 4.11 -1.96 28.40
N TRP A 141 4.30 -0.70 28.78
CA TRP A 141 3.24 0.10 29.38
C TRP A 141 2.22 0.55 28.33
N SER A 142 0.93 0.49 28.65
CA SER A 142 -0.14 1.10 27.85
C SER A 142 -0.08 2.62 27.85
N GLY A 143 -0.75 3.27 26.91
CA GLY A 143 -0.84 4.72 26.84
C GLY A 143 0.50 5.42 26.57
N VAL A 144 0.52 6.73 26.78
CA VAL A 144 1.67 7.62 26.52
C VAL A 144 2.38 7.99 27.83
N THR A 145 3.66 8.37 27.75
CA THR A 145 4.47 8.75 28.92
C THR A 145 3.81 9.88 29.70
N ALA A 146 3.63 9.68 31.01
CA ALA A 146 3.14 10.71 31.91
C ALA A 146 4.24 11.75 32.17
N VAL A 147 3.89 13.03 32.11
CA VAL A 147 4.82 14.15 32.28
C VAL A 147 4.15 15.25 33.08
N CYS A 148 4.85 15.76 34.10
CA CYS A 148 4.43 16.94 34.85
C CYS A 148 5.15 18.18 34.30
N ASP A 149 4.37 19.09 33.73
CA ASP A 149 4.87 20.23 32.97
C ASP A 149 4.28 21.53 33.51
N ASP A 150 5.13 22.54 33.74
CA ASP A 150 4.72 23.89 34.16
C ASP A 150 4.56 24.84 32.97
N GLY A 151 4.96 24.41 31.76
CA GLY A 151 4.83 25.18 30.53
C GLY A 151 5.77 26.40 30.46
N ALA A 152 6.81 26.47 31.29
CA ALA A 152 7.72 27.62 31.34
C ALA A 152 8.76 27.64 30.21
N GLY A 153 9.14 26.47 29.66
CA GLY A 153 10.17 26.34 28.61
C GLY A 153 9.69 26.65 27.20
N HIS A 154 10.62 26.92 26.28
CA HIS A 154 10.32 27.06 24.84
C HIS A 154 9.78 25.76 24.25
N CYS A 155 10.39 24.62 24.61
CA CYS A 155 9.84 23.28 24.35
C CYS A 155 9.11 22.73 25.59
N PRO A 156 8.05 21.93 25.40
CA PRO A 156 7.39 21.22 26.50
C PRO A 156 8.34 20.28 27.24
N ASN A 157 8.10 20.02 28.53
CA ASN A 157 8.89 19.02 29.26
C ASN A 157 8.86 17.67 28.50
N PRO A 158 10.03 17.12 28.14
CA PRO A 158 10.13 15.89 27.34
C PRO A 158 9.79 14.61 28.15
N GLY A 159 9.69 14.71 29.48
CA GLY A 159 9.33 13.60 30.36
C GLY A 159 10.46 12.60 30.63
N ILE A 160 10.16 11.60 31.48
CA ILE A 160 11.05 10.49 31.80
C ILE A 160 10.28 9.17 31.61
N PRO A 161 10.47 8.46 30.50
CA PRO A 161 9.85 7.16 30.27
C PRO A 161 10.22 6.14 31.37
N PRO A 162 9.33 5.20 31.73
CA PRO A 162 9.63 4.17 32.73
C PRO A 162 10.91 3.40 32.40
N GLY A 163 11.79 3.21 33.38
CA GLY A 163 13.11 2.58 33.21
C GLY A 163 14.23 3.50 32.74
N ALA A 164 13.92 4.75 32.33
CA ALA A 164 14.89 5.73 31.87
C ALA A 164 15.35 6.68 32.99
N MET A 165 16.55 7.22 32.81
CA MET A 165 17.08 8.38 33.52
C MET A 165 17.33 9.50 32.51
N LYS A 166 16.92 10.73 32.85
CA LYS A 166 17.12 11.93 32.04
C LYS A 166 18.20 12.82 32.67
N THR A 167 19.02 13.42 31.82
CA THR A 167 19.95 14.50 32.16
C THR A 167 19.60 15.73 31.32
N GLY A 168 19.60 16.90 31.96
CA GLY A 168 19.10 18.15 31.39
C GLY A 168 17.74 18.55 31.98
N VAL A 169 17.65 19.79 32.44
CA VAL A 169 16.50 20.36 33.18
C VAL A 169 16.02 21.69 32.59
N ARG A 170 16.72 22.21 31.57
CA ARG A 170 16.32 23.41 30.82
C ARG A 170 15.79 22.99 29.46
N TYR A 171 14.75 23.68 29.02
CA TYR A 171 13.97 23.35 27.81
C TYR A 171 13.85 24.58 26.89
N ASP A 172 14.85 25.47 26.93
CA ASP A 172 14.93 26.63 26.05
C ASP A 172 15.45 26.21 24.66
N MET A 173 15.35 27.12 23.69
CA MET A 173 15.85 26.86 22.32
C MET A 173 17.33 26.44 22.36
N ASP A 174 17.68 25.41 21.60
CA ASP A 174 19.00 24.77 21.50
C ASP A 174 19.47 23.98 22.74
N ASP A 175 18.70 23.96 23.83
CA ASP A 175 18.99 23.08 24.95
C ASP A 175 18.89 21.61 24.53
N SER A 176 19.81 20.80 25.06
CA SER A 176 19.88 19.37 24.77
C SER A 176 19.75 18.54 26.05
N ILE A 177 18.99 17.46 25.94
CA ILE A 177 18.79 16.47 26.99
C ILE A 177 19.35 15.13 26.53
N LYS A 178 19.77 14.30 27.50
CA LYS A 178 20.27 12.95 27.23
C LYS A 178 19.57 11.94 28.13
N TYR A 179 19.24 10.78 27.56
CA TYR A 179 18.61 9.67 28.25
C TYR A 179 19.52 8.45 28.32
N GLU A 180 19.37 7.69 29.41
CA GLU A 180 20.00 6.39 29.60
C GLU A 180 18.98 5.41 30.20
N CYS A 181 18.97 4.16 29.72
CA CYS A 181 18.10 3.12 30.28
C CYS A 181 18.79 2.39 31.44
N SER A 182 17.98 1.95 32.40
CA SER A 182 18.46 1.14 33.52
C SER A 182 19.10 -0.17 33.04
N ARG A 183 20.02 -0.72 33.85
CA ARG A 183 20.79 -1.92 33.48
C ARG A 183 19.89 -3.09 33.07
N GLY A 184 20.19 -3.69 31.92
CA GLY A 184 19.45 -4.84 31.39
C GLY A 184 18.27 -4.49 30.48
N LEU A 185 18.05 -3.20 30.23
CA LEU A 185 17.11 -2.71 29.21
C LEU A 185 17.87 -2.11 28.02
N SER A 186 17.30 -2.25 26.84
CA SER A 186 17.78 -1.63 25.62
C SER A 186 17.06 -0.31 25.38
N LEU A 187 17.81 0.73 24.99
CA LEU A 187 17.25 2.03 24.61
C LEU A 187 16.81 1.98 23.15
N VAL A 188 15.54 2.27 22.90
CA VAL A 188 14.97 2.41 21.56
C VAL A 188 14.54 3.87 21.38
N GLY A 189 14.96 4.55 20.30
CA GLY A 189 14.66 5.97 20.05
C GLY A 189 15.89 6.87 20.07
N SER A 190 15.73 8.17 20.36
CA SER A 190 16.83 9.14 20.34
C SER A 190 17.48 9.31 21.73
N PRO A 191 18.72 8.83 21.95
CA PRO A 191 19.39 8.94 23.25
C PRO A 191 19.72 10.39 23.65
N SER A 192 19.73 11.31 22.68
CA SER A 192 19.85 12.75 22.89
C SER A 192 18.79 13.47 22.06
N ARG A 193 18.16 14.48 22.63
CA ARG A 193 17.18 15.33 21.94
C ARG A 193 17.50 16.80 22.19
N THR A 194 17.25 17.64 21.20
CA THR A 194 17.53 19.09 21.25
C THR A 194 16.24 19.86 20.99
N CYS A 195 16.00 20.92 21.75
CA CYS A 195 14.83 21.77 21.57
C CYS A 195 15.03 22.68 20.34
N LEU A 196 14.14 22.56 19.36
CA LEU A 196 14.22 23.27 18.09
C LEU A 196 13.47 24.61 18.13
N GLU A 197 13.77 25.49 17.18
CA GLU A 197 13.03 26.75 16.96
C GLU A 197 11.51 26.52 16.84
N SER A 198 11.12 25.38 16.26
CA SER A 198 9.73 24.95 16.09
C SER A 198 8.98 24.63 17.39
N ARG A 199 9.61 24.79 18.58
CA ARG A 199 9.08 24.40 19.90
C ARG A 199 8.86 22.89 20.04
N ARG A 200 9.59 22.10 19.26
CA ARG A 200 9.57 20.64 19.27
C ARG A 200 10.95 20.09 19.59
N TRP A 201 10.99 18.91 20.19
CA TRP A 201 12.23 18.19 20.40
C TRP A 201 12.65 17.44 19.14
N SER A 202 13.94 17.50 18.80
CA SER A 202 14.51 16.70 17.72
C SER A 202 14.41 15.20 18.01
N GLY A 203 14.46 14.39 16.96
CA GLY A 203 14.43 12.93 17.08
C GLY A 203 13.14 12.38 17.69
N ARG A 204 13.22 11.14 18.19
CA ARG A 204 12.08 10.39 18.74
C ARG A 204 12.21 10.21 20.26
N GLU A 205 11.08 10.25 20.98
CA GLU A 205 11.03 9.84 22.38
C GLU A 205 11.59 8.42 22.56
N ILE A 206 12.35 8.21 23.64
CA ILE A 206 12.91 6.89 23.92
C ILE A 206 11.90 5.95 24.59
N ASP A 207 12.12 4.66 24.42
CA ASP A 207 11.47 3.59 25.17
C ASP A 207 12.54 2.62 25.68
N CYS A 208 12.48 2.27 26.96
CA CYS A 208 13.41 1.31 27.57
C CYS A 208 12.76 -0.06 27.58
N GLN A 209 13.32 -1.02 26.86
CA GLN A 209 12.68 -2.31 26.63
C GLN A 209 13.49 -3.46 27.21
N TYR A 210 12.81 -4.47 27.77
CA TYR A 210 13.48 -5.73 28.11
C TYR A 210 13.75 -6.54 26.85
N ALA A 211 14.73 -7.42 26.90
CA ALA A 211 15.04 -8.36 25.81
C ALA A 211 13.90 -9.33 25.46
N TYR A 212 12.85 -9.43 26.28
CA TYR A 212 11.64 -10.23 25.98
C TYR A 212 10.42 -9.37 25.61
N SER A 213 10.52 -8.04 25.66
CA SER A 213 9.44 -7.13 25.24
C SER A 213 9.26 -7.15 23.72
N PHE A 214 8.05 -6.99 23.22
CA PHE A 214 7.77 -6.98 21.77
C PHE A 214 6.69 -5.95 21.42
N ASP A 215 6.47 -5.69 20.15
CA ASP A 215 5.39 -4.86 19.64
C ASP A 215 4.15 -5.71 19.34
N LEU A 216 2.97 -5.21 19.72
CA LEU A 216 1.71 -5.86 19.39
C LEU A 216 1.33 -5.53 17.94
N PRO A 217 0.75 -6.47 17.17
CA PRO A 217 0.35 -6.24 15.78
C PRO A 217 -0.51 -5.00 15.60
N GLU A 218 -1.44 -4.74 16.51
CA GLU A 218 -2.35 -3.60 16.43
C GLU A 218 -1.60 -2.26 16.58
N ASP A 219 -0.64 -2.21 17.50
CA ASP A 219 0.20 -1.03 17.76
C ASP A 219 1.12 -0.75 16.55
N VAL A 220 1.72 -1.80 15.95
CA VAL A 220 2.57 -1.65 14.75
C VAL A 220 1.76 -1.21 13.54
N GLN A 221 0.59 -1.83 13.34
CA GLN A 221 -0.30 -1.46 12.24
C GLN A 221 -0.65 0.02 12.29
N GLU A 222 -1.06 0.53 13.44
CA GLU A 222 -1.41 1.95 13.61
C GLU A 222 -0.23 2.87 13.28
N GLN A 223 0.94 2.59 13.85
CA GLN A 223 2.12 3.45 13.72
C GLN A 223 2.72 3.40 12.31
N PHE A 224 2.90 2.21 11.75
CA PHE A 224 3.46 2.04 10.41
C PHE A 224 2.51 2.58 9.35
N LYS A 225 1.20 2.29 9.45
CA LYS A 225 0.20 2.84 8.51
C LYS A 225 0.13 4.35 8.59
N ALA A 226 0.14 4.94 9.78
CA ALA A 226 0.09 6.39 9.92
C ALA A 226 1.34 7.06 9.33
N SER A 227 2.52 6.48 9.56
CA SER A 227 3.78 6.95 8.98
C SER A 227 3.76 6.86 7.45
N LEU A 228 3.37 5.70 6.89
CA LEU A 228 3.31 5.48 5.44
C LEU A 228 2.22 6.32 4.76
N SER A 229 1.04 6.45 5.36
CA SER A 229 -0.05 7.30 4.85
C SER A 229 0.35 8.78 4.83
N GLY A 230 1.13 9.19 5.83
CA GLY A 230 1.75 10.49 5.88
C GLY A 230 2.68 10.73 4.70
N ILE A 231 3.51 9.74 4.35
CA ILE A 231 4.39 9.81 3.17
C ILE A 231 3.52 9.92 1.92
N LEU A 232 2.51 9.08 1.72
CA LEU A 232 1.76 9.02 0.47
C LEU A 232 0.73 10.16 0.26
N ASN A 233 0.62 11.11 1.20
CA ASN A 233 -0.26 12.29 1.13
C ASN A 233 -1.77 11.94 0.97
N ILE A 234 -2.20 10.84 1.59
CA ILE A 234 -3.53 10.24 1.40
C ILE A 234 -4.57 10.73 2.43
N MET A 235 -4.12 11.25 3.58
CA MET A 235 -5.00 11.63 4.70
C MET A 235 -4.57 12.94 5.36
N GLU A 236 -5.53 13.73 5.86
CA GLU A 236 -5.25 14.73 6.89
C GLU A 236 -4.74 14.00 8.15
N ARG A 237 -3.52 14.35 8.58
CA ARG A 237 -2.82 13.69 9.69
C ARG A 237 -3.47 14.05 11.04
N PRO A 238 -3.49 13.13 12.03
CA PRO A 238 -3.73 13.50 13.41
C PRO A 238 -2.69 14.53 13.89
N ALA A 239 -3.10 15.51 14.70
CA ALA A 239 -2.22 16.57 15.21
C ALA A 239 -1.00 16.08 16.03
N SER A 240 -0.94 14.78 16.37
CA SER A 240 0.14 14.13 17.10
C SER A 240 1.41 13.85 16.28
N PHE A 241 1.38 14.00 14.95
CA PHE A 241 2.54 13.72 14.07
C PHE A 241 3.41 14.96 13.83
N GLY A 242 4.74 14.76 13.77
CA GLY A 242 5.77 15.80 13.83
C GLY A 242 5.95 16.71 12.62
N ARG A 243 5.76 16.17 11.41
CA ARG A 243 6.11 16.83 10.14
C ARG A 243 4.97 16.77 9.12
N THR A 244 5.00 17.60 8.08
CA THR A 244 4.02 17.61 6.98
C THR A 244 4.70 17.19 5.69
N ILE A 245 4.75 15.89 5.41
CA ILE A 245 5.29 15.40 4.12
C ILE A 245 4.25 15.67 3.05
N LYS A 246 4.55 16.58 2.13
CA LYS A 246 3.75 16.79 0.92
C LYS A 246 4.53 16.22 -0.24
N ILE A 247 4.29 14.96 -0.58
CA ILE A 247 4.68 14.49 -1.92
C ILE A 247 3.80 15.23 -2.90
N THR A 248 4.43 15.92 -3.84
CA THR A 248 3.71 16.46 -5.00
C THR A 248 3.00 15.32 -5.70
N LYS A 249 1.80 15.56 -6.26
CA LYS A 249 1.02 14.52 -6.97
C LYS A 249 1.78 13.86 -8.15
N ASP A 250 2.94 14.39 -8.54
CA ASP A 250 3.85 13.88 -9.57
C ASP A 250 5.20 13.37 -9.02
N GLY A 251 5.31 13.12 -7.71
CA GLY A 251 6.57 12.69 -7.08
C GLY A 251 6.93 11.23 -7.36
N ILE A 252 8.22 10.92 -7.34
CA ILE A 252 8.75 9.55 -7.44
C ILE A 252 9.05 9.03 -6.03
N LEU A 253 8.62 7.81 -5.76
CA LEU A 253 8.93 7.09 -4.52
C LEU A 253 9.69 5.80 -4.84
N ASN A 254 10.90 5.70 -4.30
CA ASN A 254 11.69 4.48 -4.36
C ASN A 254 11.46 3.67 -3.10
N VAL A 255 11.12 2.39 -3.24
CA VAL A 255 10.92 1.47 -2.12
C VAL A 255 11.89 0.30 -2.25
N TYR A 256 12.81 0.19 -1.29
CA TYR A 256 13.81 -0.86 -1.23
C TYR A 256 13.40 -1.90 -0.18
N PHE A 257 13.27 -3.16 -0.57
CA PHE A 257 13.06 -4.28 0.35
C PHE A 257 14.37 -5.05 0.54
N LEU A 258 14.80 -5.18 1.80
CA LEU A 258 15.89 -6.04 2.23
C LEU A 258 15.32 -7.23 2.99
N LEU A 259 15.44 -8.41 2.39
CA LEU A 259 14.90 -9.67 2.91
C LEU A 259 16.03 -10.57 3.41
N ASP A 260 16.12 -10.73 4.71
CA ASP A 260 17.11 -11.61 5.33
C ASP A 260 16.76 -13.08 5.08
N ALA A 261 17.66 -13.78 4.37
CA ALA A 261 17.58 -15.18 4.00
C ALA A 261 18.63 -16.02 4.73
N SER A 262 19.22 -15.50 5.82
CA SER A 262 20.20 -16.22 6.62
C SER A 262 19.60 -17.46 7.30
N GLN A 263 20.48 -18.36 7.74
CA GLN A 263 20.07 -19.61 8.38
C GLN A 263 19.32 -19.40 9.70
N SER A 264 19.57 -18.30 10.40
CA SER A 264 18.88 -17.98 11.65
C SER A 264 17.43 -17.54 11.43
N VAL A 265 17.09 -17.02 10.25
CA VAL A 265 15.71 -16.75 9.83
C VAL A 265 14.99 -18.06 9.49
N GLY A 266 15.61 -18.92 8.68
CA GLY A 266 15.02 -20.17 8.20
C GLY A 266 13.94 -19.98 7.12
N GLN A 267 13.66 -21.06 6.37
CA GLN A 267 12.80 -21.00 5.17
C GLN A 267 11.38 -20.52 5.47
N ALA A 268 10.75 -21.01 6.53
CA ALA A 268 9.35 -20.67 6.85
C ALA A 268 9.16 -19.17 7.13
N ASN A 269 10.10 -18.54 7.85
CA ASN A 269 10.04 -17.09 8.11
C ASN A 269 10.40 -16.29 6.85
N PHE A 270 11.37 -16.75 6.04
CA PHE A 270 11.70 -16.12 4.77
C PHE A 270 10.52 -16.10 3.79
N ASP A 271 9.77 -17.20 3.70
CA ASP A 271 8.56 -17.27 2.87
C ASP A 271 7.50 -16.27 3.35
N ILE A 272 7.42 -16.02 4.66
CA ILE A 272 6.57 -14.96 5.23
C ILE A 272 7.09 -13.56 4.88
N TYR A 273 8.41 -13.33 4.93
CA TYR A 273 9.01 -12.04 4.54
C TYR A 273 8.67 -11.70 3.10
N LYS A 274 8.83 -12.69 2.20
CA LYS A 274 8.42 -12.60 0.80
C LYS A 274 6.94 -12.23 0.67
N ALA A 275 6.04 -12.93 1.39
CA ALA A 275 4.62 -12.62 1.36
C ALA A 275 4.30 -11.20 1.87
N CYS A 276 5.00 -10.72 2.90
CA CYS A 276 4.85 -9.36 3.41
C CYS A 276 5.24 -8.31 2.35
N SER A 277 6.33 -8.55 1.61
CA SER A 277 6.70 -7.70 0.47
C SER A 277 5.66 -7.72 -0.64
N GLU A 278 5.10 -8.89 -0.98
CA GLU A 278 4.01 -8.98 -1.98
C GLU A 278 2.79 -8.14 -1.58
N TYR A 279 2.35 -8.24 -0.31
CA TYR A 279 1.22 -7.47 0.18
C TYR A 279 1.44 -5.96 0.06
N LEU A 280 2.62 -5.48 0.45
CA LEU A 280 2.90 -4.05 0.42
C LEU A 280 3.14 -3.53 -1.01
N VAL A 281 3.79 -4.30 -1.88
CA VAL A 281 3.96 -3.94 -3.30
C VAL A 281 2.60 -3.82 -4.00
N ASP A 282 1.71 -4.80 -3.80
CA ASP A 282 0.37 -4.79 -4.39
C ASP A 282 -0.47 -3.60 -3.93
N GLU A 283 -0.39 -3.22 -2.65
CA GLU A 283 -1.09 -2.06 -2.11
C GLU A 283 -0.51 -0.73 -2.62
N LEU A 284 0.81 -0.61 -2.60
CA LEU A 284 1.47 0.60 -3.07
C LEU A 284 1.20 0.86 -4.55
N ALA A 285 1.00 -0.19 -5.35
CA ALA A 285 0.66 -0.07 -6.75
C ALA A 285 -0.66 0.68 -7.02
N LEU A 286 -1.54 0.79 -6.01
CA LEU A 286 -2.81 1.50 -6.09
C LEU A 286 -2.68 3.02 -5.93
N PHE A 287 -1.50 3.60 -5.67
CA PHE A 287 -1.38 5.05 -5.53
C PHE A 287 -1.17 5.76 -6.87
N ASP A 288 -1.73 6.96 -6.98
CA ASP A 288 -1.57 7.87 -8.11
C ASP A 288 -0.17 8.54 -8.09
N MET A 289 0.90 7.75 -7.97
CA MET A 289 2.29 8.21 -8.01
C MET A 289 3.21 7.14 -8.61
N THR A 290 4.37 7.55 -9.11
CA THR A 290 5.37 6.61 -9.63
C THR A 290 6.12 5.99 -8.46
N ILE A 291 5.95 4.67 -8.28
CA ILE A 291 6.63 3.90 -7.25
C ILE A 291 7.54 2.90 -7.93
N GLN A 292 8.84 2.98 -7.64
CA GLN A 292 9.85 2.06 -8.13
C GLN A 292 10.29 1.13 -7.01
N PHE A 293 10.52 -0.14 -7.33
CA PHE A 293 10.88 -1.16 -6.35
C PHE A 293 12.30 -1.69 -6.57
N GLY A 294 13.09 -1.69 -5.50
CA GLY A 294 14.37 -2.40 -5.43
C GLY A 294 14.24 -3.59 -4.49
N ILE A 295 14.35 -4.82 -5.00
CA ILE A 295 14.16 -6.04 -4.18
C ILE A 295 15.49 -6.76 -4.02
N ILE A 296 15.92 -6.97 -2.78
CA ILE A 296 17.19 -7.62 -2.44
C ILE A 296 16.93 -8.71 -1.40
N SER A 297 17.45 -9.90 -1.65
CA SER A 297 17.60 -10.94 -0.62
C SER A 297 19.05 -11.02 -0.18
N TYR A 298 19.33 -11.30 1.10
CA TYR A 298 20.72 -11.37 1.55
C TYR A 298 20.94 -12.43 2.64
N ALA A 299 22.15 -12.99 2.64
CA ALA A 299 22.71 -13.75 3.74
C ALA A 299 24.18 -13.29 3.91
N THR A 300 25.18 -14.13 3.64
CA THR A 300 26.59 -13.70 3.60
C THR A 300 26.85 -12.71 2.46
N VAL A 301 26.15 -12.89 1.33
CA VAL A 301 26.27 -12.06 0.12
C VAL A 301 24.86 -11.61 -0.29
N PRO A 302 24.67 -10.34 -0.68
CA PRO A 302 23.39 -9.87 -1.19
C PRO A 302 23.15 -10.38 -2.61
N LYS A 303 21.87 -10.60 -2.93
CA LYS A 303 21.39 -10.94 -4.27
C LYS A 303 20.28 -9.96 -4.64
N VAL A 304 20.57 -9.10 -5.60
CA VAL A 304 19.61 -8.18 -6.20
C VAL A 304 18.67 -8.98 -7.11
N ILE A 305 17.36 -8.87 -6.87
CA ILE A 305 16.31 -9.49 -7.67
C ILE A 305 15.83 -8.54 -8.76
N ILE A 306 15.61 -7.27 -8.40
CA ILE A 306 15.38 -6.16 -9.34
C ILE A 306 16.04 -4.91 -8.78
N PRO A 307 16.91 -4.23 -9.55
CA PRO A 307 17.47 -2.95 -9.15
C PRO A 307 16.47 -1.81 -9.39
N ILE A 308 16.61 -0.72 -8.64
CA ILE A 308 15.68 0.44 -8.72
C ILE A 308 15.68 1.16 -10.07
N TYR A 309 16.77 1.03 -10.83
CA TYR A 309 16.94 1.67 -12.14
C TYR A 309 16.49 0.79 -13.30
N ASP A 310 15.94 -0.39 -13.03
CA ASP A 310 15.31 -1.24 -14.04
C ASP A 310 14.08 -0.53 -14.63
N GLU A 311 13.89 -0.64 -15.95
CA GLU A 311 12.75 -0.01 -16.64
C GLU A 311 11.39 -0.60 -16.19
N GLU A 312 11.39 -1.84 -15.70
CA GLU A 312 10.19 -2.52 -15.19
C GLU A 312 10.06 -2.43 -13.65
N SER A 313 10.91 -1.63 -12.98
CA SER A 313 10.87 -1.45 -11.52
C SER A 313 9.60 -0.76 -11.00
N ASP A 314 8.85 -0.07 -11.87
CA ASP A 314 7.54 0.53 -11.56
C ASP A 314 6.34 -0.31 -12.07
N ASN A 315 6.63 -1.44 -12.73
CA ASN A 315 5.63 -2.38 -13.20
C ASN A 315 5.29 -3.40 -12.11
N ASN A 316 4.16 -3.17 -11.44
CA ASN A 316 3.66 -4.00 -10.35
C ASN A 316 3.60 -5.50 -10.71
N ASP A 317 3.02 -5.86 -11.85
CA ASP A 317 2.85 -7.26 -12.24
C ASP A 317 4.21 -7.94 -12.46
N HIS A 318 5.16 -7.21 -13.03
CA HIS A 318 6.53 -7.69 -13.24
C HIS A 318 7.25 -7.88 -11.90
N VAL A 319 7.23 -6.86 -11.03
CA VAL A 319 7.85 -6.92 -9.69
C VAL A 319 7.25 -8.06 -8.86
N LEU A 320 5.92 -8.23 -8.84
CA LEU A 320 5.26 -9.33 -8.14
C LEU A 320 5.66 -10.69 -8.71
N THR A 321 5.83 -10.80 -10.03
CA THR A 321 6.31 -12.03 -10.68
C THR A 321 7.74 -12.35 -10.26
N LEU A 322 8.62 -11.35 -10.19
CA LEU A 322 9.99 -11.51 -9.72
C LEU A 322 10.08 -11.86 -8.24
N ILE A 323 9.21 -11.28 -7.39
CA ILE A 323 9.14 -11.66 -5.98
C ILE A 323 8.71 -13.14 -5.88
N ARG A 324 7.64 -13.54 -6.56
CA ARG A 324 7.11 -14.91 -6.54
C ARG A 324 8.08 -15.96 -7.07
N ASN A 325 8.83 -15.65 -8.13
CA ASN A 325 9.66 -16.65 -8.83
C ASN A 325 11.16 -16.49 -8.58
N GLY A 326 11.62 -15.27 -8.30
CA GLY A 326 13.03 -14.89 -8.15
C GLY A 326 13.55 -14.95 -6.73
N LEU A 327 12.72 -14.72 -5.71
CA LEU A 327 13.12 -14.89 -4.31
C LEU A 327 12.99 -16.36 -3.88
N LYS A 328 14.14 -16.99 -3.66
CA LYS A 328 14.25 -18.37 -3.18
C LYS A 328 15.22 -18.44 -2.00
N TYR A 329 14.76 -19.02 -0.90
CA TYR A 329 15.63 -19.28 0.27
C TYR A 329 16.85 -20.14 -0.11
N SER A 330 16.69 -21.04 -1.09
CA SER A 330 17.76 -21.91 -1.56
C SER A 330 18.97 -21.18 -2.14
N ASP A 331 18.81 -19.94 -2.59
CA ASP A 331 19.88 -19.18 -3.24
C ASP A 331 21.03 -18.81 -2.28
N HIS A 332 20.78 -18.92 -0.97
CA HIS A 332 21.73 -18.60 0.09
C HIS A 332 22.22 -19.83 0.89
N LYS A 333 21.87 -21.06 0.45
CA LYS A 333 22.17 -22.31 1.18
C LYS A 333 23.64 -22.55 1.47
N ASP A 334 24.54 -22.14 0.58
CA ASP A 334 25.98 -22.38 0.73
C ASP A 334 26.70 -21.28 1.52
N LYS A 335 26.01 -20.15 1.78
CA LYS A 335 26.60 -18.98 2.46
C LYS A 335 25.57 -18.33 3.38
N THR A 336 25.39 -18.96 4.54
CA THR A 336 24.25 -18.75 5.44
C THR A 336 24.42 -17.66 6.51
N GLY A 337 25.52 -16.90 6.47
CA GLY A 337 25.77 -15.80 7.40
C GLY A 337 24.81 -14.62 7.20
N THR A 338 25.00 -13.55 7.97
CA THR A 338 24.09 -12.40 7.99
C THR A 338 24.90 -11.10 7.83
N ASN A 339 25.02 -10.63 6.58
CA ASN A 339 25.79 -9.46 6.19
C ASN A 339 24.88 -8.29 5.78
N THR A 340 24.15 -7.73 6.75
CA THR A 340 23.21 -6.62 6.53
C THR A 340 23.91 -5.37 5.95
N LYS A 341 25.18 -5.15 6.32
CA LYS A 341 25.96 -4.02 5.78
C LYS A 341 26.12 -4.11 4.25
N ALA A 342 26.50 -5.27 3.73
CA ALA A 342 26.64 -5.45 2.28
C ALA A 342 25.31 -5.28 1.54
N ALA A 343 24.19 -5.71 2.13
CA ALA A 343 22.87 -5.49 1.57
C ALA A 343 22.50 -3.99 1.49
N LEU A 344 22.86 -3.20 2.50
CA LEU A 344 22.69 -1.74 2.46
C LEU A 344 23.64 -1.05 1.46
N GLU A 345 24.84 -1.61 1.26
CA GLU A 345 25.78 -1.10 0.24
C GLU A 345 25.24 -1.25 -1.19
N GLU A 346 24.47 -2.31 -1.46
CA GLU A 346 23.75 -2.47 -2.73
C GLU A 346 22.70 -1.35 -2.94
N ILE A 347 21.96 -0.97 -1.89
CA ILE A 347 21.01 0.17 -1.98
C ILE A 347 21.76 1.46 -2.30
N TYR A 348 22.87 1.73 -1.60
CA TYR A 348 23.70 2.90 -1.88
C TYR A 348 24.17 2.91 -3.35
N SER A 349 24.62 1.76 -3.86
CA SER A 349 25.03 1.59 -5.26
C SER A 349 23.90 1.91 -6.23
N MET A 350 22.70 1.36 -5.99
CA MET A 350 21.50 1.64 -6.79
C MET A 350 21.14 3.12 -6.81
N MET A 351 21.18 3.79 -5.65
CA MET A 351 20.92 5.23 -5.54
C MET A 351 21.95 6.04 -6.35
N SER A 352 23.24 5.65 -6.28
CA SER A 352 24.31 6.29 -7.05
C SER A 352 24.08 6.19 -8.55
N SER A 353 23.83 4.98 -9.06
CA SER A 353 23.57 4.74 -10.49
C SER A 353 22.31 5.46 -10.98
N GLN A 354 21.27 5.50 -10.16
CA GLN A 354 20.03 6.19 -10.51
C GLN A 354 20.25 7.72 -10.58
N LYS A 355 21.01 8.31 -9.66
CA LYS A 355 21.37 9.73 -9.69
C LYS A 355 22.13 10.11 -10.96
N GLU A 356 23.03 9.26 -11.43
CA GLU A 356 23.75 9.47 -12.70
C GLU A 356 22.82 9.46 -13.93
N THR A 357 21.73 8.70 -13.85
CA THR A 357 20.71 8.62 -14.91
C THR A 357 19.85 9.88 -14.97
N TYR A 358 19.50 10.45 -13.81
CA TYR A 358 18.77 11.72 -13.73
C TYR A 358 19.70 12.91 -13.95
N LYS A 359 19.88 13.33 -15.21
CA LYS A 359 20.66 14.53 -15.60
C LYS A 359 20.17 15.85 -14.97
N ASN A 360 18.95 15.87 -14.41
CA ASN A 360 18.35 17.03 -13.76
C ASN A 360 18.34 16.86 -12.22
N GLU A 361 19.17 17.63 -11.52
CA GLU A 361 19.24 17.61 -10.06
C GLU A 361 17.92 17.95 -9.36
N SER A 362 17.07 18.78 -9.99
CA SER A 362 15.76 19.12 -9.42
C SER A 362 14.84 17.89 -9.33
N VAL A 363 14.95 16.95 -10.28
CA VAL A 363 14.15 15.72 -10.26
C VAL A 363 14.70 14.79 -9.18
N TRP A 364 16.01 14.55 -9.18
CA TRP A 364 16.68 13.74 -8.15
C TRP A 364 16.35 14.21 -6.72
N ASN A 365 16.47 15.52 -6.47
CA ASN A 365 16.22 16.08 -5.14
C ASN A 365 14.76 16.02 -4.70
N SER A 366 13.84 15.66 -5.60
CA SER A 366 12.41 15.48 -5.34
C SER A 366 12.00 14.02 -5.06
N ILE A 367 12.91 13.05 -5.24
CA ILE A 367 12.64 11.62 -5.04
C ILE A 367 12.63 11.32 -3.54
N HIS A 368 11.62 10.58 -3.09
CA HIS A 368 11.57 10.03 -1.73
C HIS A 368 12.03 8.58 -1.71
N HIS A 369 12.73 8.19 -0.65
CA HIS A 369 13.30 6.86 -0.51
C HIS A 369 12.77 6.18 0.76
N ILE A 370 12.23 4.98 0.62
CA ILE A 370 11.85 4.11 1.73
C ILE A 370 12.72 2.86 1.70
N ILE A 371 13.37 2.53 2.81
CA ILE A 371 14.08 1.27 3.01
C ILE A 371 13.30 0.44 4.02
N ILE A 372 12.95 -0.80 3.68
CA ILE A 372 12.26 -1.75 4.56
C ILE A 372 13.16 -2.96 4.77
N LEU A 373 13.67 -3.12 5.98
CA LEU A 373 14.51 -4.24 6.39
C LEU A 373 13.69 -5.26 7.20
N LEU A 374 13.59 -6.49 6.68
CA LEU A 374 12.99 -7.63 7.38
C LEU A 374 14.10 -8.60 7.78
N THR A 375 14.34 -8.76 9.09
CA THR A 375 15.47 -9.52 9.63
C THR A 375 15.14 -10.11 11.01
N ASP A 376 15.97 -11.03 11.50
CA ASP A 376 15.97 -11.46 12.90
C ASP A 376 16.95 -10.63 13.77
N GLY A 377 17.60 -9.62 13.19
CA GLY A 377 18.40 -8.62 13.90
C GLY A 377 19.81 -9.07 14.30
N LYS A 378 20.38 -10.08 13.63
CA LYS A 378 21.69 -10.66 13.98
C LYS A 378 22.75 -10.48 12.89
N ALA A 379 23.12 -9.24 12.57
CA ALA A 379 24.27 -9.02 11.69
C ALA A 379 25.55 -9.60 12.34
N ASN A 380 26.14 -10.62 11.72
CA ASN A 380 27.35 -11.29 12.22
C ASN A 380 28.55 -11.13 11.27
N LEU A 381 28.36 -10.49 10.12
CA LEU A 381 29.37 -10.23 9.09
C LEU A 381 29.32 -8.77 8.63
N GLY A 382 30.45 -8.26 8.11
CA GLY A 382 30.54 -6.94 7.47
C GLY A 382 30.78 -5.75 8.41
N GLY A 383 30.59 -5.93 9.72
CA GLY A 383 30.70 -4.85 10.72
C GLY A 383 29.37 -4.15 10.95
N ARG A 384 29.40 -2.93 11.51
CA ARG A 384 28.21 -2.18 11.91
C ARG A 384 27.42 -1.64 10.69
N PRO A 385 26.17 -2.10 10.44
CA PRO A 385 25.38 -1.67 9.29
C PRO A 385 24.94 -0.20 9.35
N ALA A 386 24.78 0.37 10.56
CA ALA A 386 24.41 1.76 10.77
C ALA A 386 25.34 2.79 10.08
N HIS A 387 26.61 2.44 9.88
CA HIS A 387 27.54 3.30 9.11
C HIS A 387 27.12 3.47 7.66
N THR A 388 26.51 2.45 7.04
CA THR A 388 26.02 2.53 5.66
C THR A 388 24.77 3.41 5.57
N ILE A 389 23.87 3.35 6.56
CA ILE A 389 22.72 4.26 6.64
C ILE A 389 23.20 5.72 6.70
N LYS A 390 24.18 6.03 7.55
CA LYS A 390 24.77 7.37 7.61
C LYS A 390 25.35 7.83 6.27
N ARG A 391 26.01 6.93 5.55
CA ARG A 391 26.54 7.22 4.21
C ARG A 391 25.43 7.51 3.19
N ILE A 392 24.29 6.82 3.29
CA ILE A 392 23.10 7.07 2.47
C ILE A 392 22.49 8.43 2.82
N GLU A 393 22.36 8.76 4.11
CA GLU A 393 21.88 10.07 4.59
C GLU A 393 22.76 11.21 4.05
N ASP A 394 24.09 11.06 4.12
CA ASP A 394 25.06 12.03 3.60
C ASP A 394 24.92 12.18 2.07
N PHE A 395 24.72 11.09 1.33
CA PHE A 395 24.57 11.10 -0.13
C PHE A 395 23.28 11.79 -0.61
N LEU A 396 22.20 11.63 0.16
CA LEU A 396 20.90 12.24 -0.10
C LEU A 396 20.76 13.67 0.47
N ASP A 397 21.81 14.19 1.11
CA ASP A 397 21.82 15.46 1.83
C ASP A 397 20.70 15.56 2.88
N ILE A 398 20.49 14.49 3.65
CA ILE A 398 19.47 14.42 4.71
C ILE A 398 19.95 15.26 5.91
N LYS A 399 19.64 16.56 5.85
CA LYS A 399 19.77 17.53 6.94
C LYS A 399 18.40 17.75 7.60
N HIS A 400 18.34 18.53 8.69
CA HIS A 400 17.07 18.86 9.39
C HIS A 400 15.91 19.36 8.50
N LYS A 401 16.19 19.88 7.29
CA LYS A 401 15.17 20.34 6.33
C LYS A 401 14.78 19.29 5.27
N ARG A 402 15.45 18.15 5.22
CA ARG A 402 15.26 17.07 4.23
C ARG A 402 15.02 15.68 4.87
N GLU A 403 14.69 15.64 6.16
CA GLU A 403 14.34 14.38 6.87
C GLU A 403 13.14 13.65 6.23
N ASP A 404 12.32 14.35 5.45
CA ASP A 404 11.18 13.84 4.69
C ASP A 404 11.52 12.98 3.46
N TYR A 405 12.80 12.96 3.05
CA TYR A 405 13.22 12.30 1.81
C TYR A 405 13.79 10.89 2.00
N LEU A 406 14.00 10.45 3.24
CA LEU A 406 14.48 9.10 3.56
C LEU A 406 13.75 8.55 4.78
N ASP A 407 13.12 7.39 4.64
CA ASP A 407 12.47 6.65 5.71
C ASP A 407 13.01 5.22 5.76
N VAL A 408 13.63 4.83 6.89
CA VAL A 408 14.23 3.51 7.09
C VAL A 408 13.45 2.76 8.16
N TYR A 409 12.68 1.76 7.74
CA TYR A 409 11.92 0.87 8.61
C TYR A 409 12.66 -0.44 8.86
N THR A 410 12.77 -0.85 10.12
CA THR A 410 13.37 -2.12 10.52
C THR A 410 12.36 -2.97 11.27
N PHE A 411 12.18 -4.21 10.80
CA PHE A 411 11.32 -5.21 11.42
C PHE A 411 12.18 -6.40 11.85
N GLY A 412 12.30 -6.56 13.17
CA GLY A 412 12.96 -7.69 13.81
C GLY A 412 11.95 -8.76 14.22
N ILE A 413 12.23 -10.04 14.01
CA ILE A 413 11.40 -11.14 14.54
C ILE A 413 12.05 -11.87 15.71
N GLY A 414 11.26 -12.16 16.74
CA GLY A 414 11.65 -13.04 17.84
C GLY A 414 12.41 -12.34 18.97
N PRO A 415 12.77 -13.11 20.01
CA PRO A 415 13.27 -12.55 21.27
C PRO A 415 14.77 -12.27 21.30
N GLU A 416 15.50 -12.59 20.23
CA GLU A 416 16.96 -12.47 20.15
C GLU A 416 17.43 -11.31 19.28
N VAL A 417 16.48 -10.50 18.82
CA VAL A 417 16.71 -9.29 18.04
C VAL A 417 17.54 -8.30 18.86
N ASP A 418 18.66 -7.83 18.29
CA ASP A 418 19.38 -6.69 18.84
C ASP A 418 18.63 -5.39 18.52
N MET A 419 17.78 -4.97 19.45
CA MET A 419 17.00 -3.75 19.31
C MET A 419 17.85 -2.48 19.26
N ALA A 420 19.06 -2.50 19.82
CA ALA A 420 19.93 -1.32 19.76
C ALA A 420 20.46 -1.15 18.33
N ASP A 421 20.91 -2.23 17.70
CA ASP A 421 21.39 -2.20 16.31
C ASP A 421 20.25 -1.84 15.33
N LEU A 422 19.08 -2.46 15.47
CA LEU A 422 17.92 -2.13 14.63
C LEU A 422 17.44 -0.67 14.82
N SER A 423 17.44 -0.18 16.06
CA SER A 423 17.07 1.21 16.36
C SER A 423 18.13 2.21 15.91
N GLU A 424 19.39 1.80 15.74
CA GLU A 424 20.44 2.66 15.20
C GLU A 424 20.23 2.91 13.70
N MET A 425 19.84 1.87 12.96
CA MET A 425 19.55 1.93 11.53
C MET A 425 18.22 2.62 11.19
N ALA A 426 17.19 2.45 12.03
CA ALA A 426 15.86 3.00 11.76
C ALA A 426 15.83 4.54 11.85
N SER A 427 14.95 5.16 11.07
CA SER A 427 14.74 6.60 11.15
C SER A 427 14.22 7.03 12.53
N LYS A 428 14.66 8.20 13.00
CA LYS A 428 14.30 8.75 14.31
C LYS A 428 13.56 10.07 14.14
N LYS A 429 12.23 10.00 14.02
CA LYS A 429 11.36 11.13 13.70
C LYS A 429 10.36 11.40 14.82
N ASP A 430 10.06 12.67 15.04
CA ASP A 430 9.15 13.09 16.13
C ASP A 430 7.73 12.56 15.86
N GLY A 431 7.21 11.77 16.79
CA GLY A 431 5.88 11.15 16.70
C GLY A 431 5.76 9.94 15.74
N GLU A 432 6.85 9.49 15.09
CA GLU A 432 6.84 8.36 14.15
C GLU A 432 7.72 7.21 14.65
N THR A 433 7.27 5.97 14.48
CA THR A 433 8.02 4.75 14.83
C THR A 433 8.49 4.05 13.56
N HIS A 434 9.78 3.71 13.53
CA HIS A 434 10.39 3.05 12.38
C HIS A 434 11.13 1.75 12.72
N VAL A 435 11.20 1.39 14.00
CA VAL A 435 11.78 0.13 14.46
C VAL A 435 10.70 -0.66 15.18
N PHE A 436 10.52 -1.91 14.76
CA PHE A 436 9.48 -2.80 15.27
C PHE A 436 10.06 -4.16 15.56
N ARG A 437 9.65 -4.74 16.70
CA ARG A 437 9.99 -6.10 17.09
C ARG A 437 8.75 -6.95 17.19
N MET A 438 8.60 -7.87 16.26
CA MET A 438 7.47 -8.78 16.22
C MET A 438 7.74 -10.04 17.06
N GLU A 439 6.71 -10.54 17.73
CA GLU A 439 6.77 -11.80 18.49
C GLU A 439 7.10 -12.98 17.56
N SER A 440 6.55 -12.99 16.34
CA SER A 440 6.83 -13.98 15.31
C SER A 440 6.64 -13.40 13.90
N ALA A 441 7.15 -14.09 12.88
CA ALA A 441 6.89 -13.73 11.49
C ALA A 441 5.40 -13.77 11.14
N ASN A 442 4.61 -14.67 11.74
CA ASN A 442 3.16 -14.72 11.51
C ASN A 442 2.46 -13.47 12.02
N GLU A 443 2.85 -12.95 13.18
CA GLU A 443 2.33 -11.67 13.68
C GLU A 443 2.74 -10.50 12.78
N MET A 444 3.94 -10.54 12.21
CA MET A 444 4.34 -9.57 11.17
C MET A 444 3.45 -9.67 9.94
N LYS A 445 3.13 -10.89 9.49
CA LYS A 445 2.24 -11.13 8.35
C LYS A 445 0.86 -10.50 8.57
N THR A 446 0.28 -10.64 9.77
CA THR A 446 -1.03 -10.04 10.07
C THR A 446 -0.99 -8.53 9.99
N VAL A 447 0.11 -7.90 10.42
CA VAL A 447 0.34 -6.46 10.27
C VAL A 447 0.33 -6.05 8.80
N PHE A 448 1.18 -6.68 7.97
CA PHE A 448 1.28 -6.36 6.54
C PHE A 448 -0.04 -6.62 5.79
N GLN A 449 -0.77 -7.69 6.11
CA GLN A 449 -2.09 -7.95 5.51
C GLN A 449 -3.14 -6.88 5.85
N LYS A 450 -3.06 -6.27 7.04
CA LYS A 450 -4.06 -5.28 7.49
C LYS A 450 -3.66 -3.83 7.19
N ILE A 451 -2.37 -3.54 6.98
CA ILE A 451 -1.90 -2.23 6.50
C ILE A 451 -2.55 -1.89 5.14
N VAL A 452 -2.81 -2.93 4.34
CA VAL A 452 -3.44 -2.97 3.00
C VAL A 452 -4.96 -2.62 3.01
N ASP A 453 -5.61 -2.47 4.17
CA ASP A 453 -6.99 -1.94 4.24
C ASP A 453 -6.98 -0.40 4.39
N ILE A 454 -6.38 0.31 3.44
CA ILE A 454 -6.40 1.78 3.44
C ILE A 454 -7.80 2.24 3.01
N LYS A 455 -8.68 2.45 3.99
CA LYS A 455 -10.09 2.85 3.79
C LYS A 455 -10.28 4.21 3.10
N HIS A 456 -9.23 5.01 2.94
CA HIS A 456 -9.32 6.41 2.49
C HIS A 456 -8.34 6.73 1.36
N TYR A 457 -8.48 6.15 0.16
CA TYR A 457 -7.71 6.55 -1.04
C TYR A 457 -7.94 8.00 -1.55
N GLY A 458 -8.40 8.93 -0.70
CA GLY A 458 -8.67 10.33 -1.06
C GLY A 458 -9.59 10.47 -2.28
N GLU A 459 -9.22 11.39 -3.19
CA GLU A 459 -9.95 11.71 -4.42
C GLU A 459 -9.52 10.85 -5.64
N MET A 460 -8.76 9.76 -5.43
CA MET A 460 -8.29 8.90 -6.53
C MET A 460 -9.48 8.23 -7.25
N CYS A 461 -9.40 8.20 -8.58
CA CYS A 461 -10.49 7.72 -9.43
C CYS A 461 -10.34 6.24 -9.78
N GLY A 462 -11.45 5.61 -10.18
CA GLY A 462 -11.45 4.28 -10.82
C GLY A 462 -11.03 3.13 -9.90
N LEU A 463 -11.11 3.34 -8.59
CA LEU A 463 -10.83 2.36 -7.54
C LEU A 463 -12.09 1.61 -7.12
N ASN A 464 -11.97 0.31 -6.84
CA ASN A 464 -13.01 -0.50 -6.24
C ASN A 464 -12.44 -1.47 -5.19
N ASP A 465 -13.33 -2.10 -4.41
CA ASP A 465 -12.97 -3.23 -3.54
C ASP A 465 -13.17 -4.53 -4.33
N GLU A 466 -12.09 -5.28 -4.57
CA GLU A 466 -12.12 -6.55 -5.30
C GLU A 466 -12.23 -7.78 -4.37
N SER A 467 -12.41 -7.60 -3.06
CA SER A 467 -12.52 -8.73 -2.12
C SER A 467 -13.72 -9.61 -2.47
N GLN A 468 -13.55 -10.94 -2.38
CA GLN A 468 -14.56 -11.93 -2.80
C GLN A 468 -15.84 -11.89 -1.94
N GLU A 469 -15.80 -11.25 -0.76
CA GLU A 469 -16.91 -11.11 0.18
C GLU A 469 -17.59 -9.73 0.11
N SER A 470 -17.19 -8.88 -0.83
CA SER A 470 -17.70 -7.50 -0.93
C SER A 470 -19.14 -7.42 -1.48
N GLU A 471 -19.97 -6.56 -0.85
CA GLU A 471 -21.27 -6.19 -1.40
C GLU A 471 -21.13 -5.54 -2.78
N SER A 472 -22.16 -5.68 -3.63
CA SER A 472 -22.17 -5.12 -4.99
C SER A 472 -21.92 -3.60 -5.05
N SER A 473 -22.25 -2.87 -3.98
CA SER A 473 -22.01 -1.44 -3.79
C SER A 473 -20.52 -1.08 -3.68
N PHE A 474 -19.70 -1.95 -3.09
CA PHE A 474 -18.26 -1.73 -2.93
C PHE A 474 -17.47 -2.03 -4.21
N ARG A 475 -18.04 -2.86 -5.08
CA ARG A 475 -17.42 -3.24 -6.37
C ARG A 475 -17.52 -2.15 -7.43
N PHE A 476 -18.51 -1.26 -7.32
CA PHE A 476 -18.79 -0.20 -8.29
C PHE A 476 -19.17 1.14 -7.64
N PRO A 477 -18.26 1.74 -6.85
CA PRO A 477 -18.56 2.90 -6.00
C PRO A 477 -18.85 4.21 -6.77
N TRP A 478 -18.65 4.21 -8.09
CA TRP A 478 -19.00 5.34 -8.96
C TRP A 478 -20.44 5.29 -9.47
N ASN A 479 -21.15 4.17 -9.31
CA ASN A 479 -22.51 4.05 -9.82
C ASN A 479 -23.45 5.05 -9.14
N VAL A 480 -24.21 5.79 -9.94
CA VAL A 480 -25.26 6.70 -9.48
C VAL A 480 -26.60 6.22 -10.00
N LEU A 481 -27.60 6.13 -9.13
CA LEU A 481 -28.97 5.86 -9.54
C LEU A 481 -29.75 7.18 -9.59
N VAL A 482 -30.35 7.46 -10.75
CA VAL A 482 -31.09 8.68 -11.02
C VAL A 482 -32.57 8.38 -11.03
N LYS A 483 -33.32 8.97 -10.08
CA LYS A 483 -34.77 8.81 -9.97
C LYS A 483 -35.47 10.14 -10.21
N SER A 484 -36.41 10.17 -11.16
CA SER A 484 -37.34 11.30 -11.30
C SER A 484 -38.51 11.12 -10.34
N ARG A 485 -38.88 12.18 -9.61
CA ARG A 485 -40.07 12.20 -8.74
C ARG A 485 -41.38 12.38 -9.50
N ARG A 486 -41.31 12.88 -10.73
CA ARG A 486 -42.46 13.30 -11.53
C ARG A 486 -42.76 12.37 -12.70
N SER A 487 -41.79 11.57 -13.13
CA SER A 487 -41.94 10.67 -14.28
C SER A 487 -42.30 9.25 -13.85
N VAL A 488 -43.19 8.61 -14.61
CA VAL A 488 -43.46 7.16 -14.55
C VAL A 488 -42.42 6.36 -15.35
N SER A 489 -41.54 7.03 -16.10
CA SER A 489 -40.39 6.38 -16.74
C SER A 489 -39.50 5.76 -15.67
N GLY A 490 -38.96 4.57 -15.95
CA GLY A 490 -38.05 3.86 -15.04
C GLY A 490 -36.81 4.71 -14.68
N PRO A 491 -36.08 4.31 -13.63
CA PRO A 491 -34.87 5.02 -13.22
C PRO A 491 -33.81 4.99 -14.33
N CYS A 492 -32.93 5.99 -14.34
CA CYS A 492 -31.69 5.97 -15.12
C CYS A 492 -30.49 5.67 -14.23
N LEU A 493 -29.34 5.43 -14.86
CA LEU A 493 -28.05 5.35 -14.20
C LEU A 493 -27.19 6.56 -14.55
N GLY A 494 -26.09 6.69 -13.80
CA GLY A 494 -25.08 7.69 -13.97
C GLY A 494 -23.79 7.26 -13.30
N SER A 495 -22.82 8.16 -13.33
CA SER A 495 -21.46 7.91 -12.84
C SER A 495 -20.94 9.12 -12.10
N LEU A 496 -20.44 8.92 -10.88
CA LEU A 496 -19.75 9.95 -10.12
C LEU A 496 -18.38 10.18 -10.77
N ILE A 497 -18.09 11.42 -11.17
CA ILE A 497 -16.85 11.77 -11.88
C ILE A 497 -15.97 12.76 -11.09
N SER A 498 -16.55 13.43 -10.09
CA SER A 498 -15.83 14.25 -9.10
C SER A 498 -16.65 14.31 -7.80
N LYS A 499 -16.20 15.05 -6.80
CA LYS A 499 -16.92 15.21 -5.52
C LYS A 499 -18.30 15.86 -5.66
N SER A 500 -18.54 16.66 -6.69
CA SER A 500 -19.83 17.34 -6.91
C SER A 500 -20.46 17.08 -8.27
N TRP A 501 -19.87 16.25 -9.15
CA TRP A 501 -20.35 16.08 -10.52
C TRP A 501 -20.68 14.63 -10.86
N VAL A 502 -21.83 14.44 -11.51
CA VAL A 502 -22.32 13.18 -12.05
C VAL A 502 -22.47 13.29 -13.57
N LEU A 503 -21.99 12.29 -14.31
CA LEU A 503 -22.20 12.13 -15.74
C LEU A 503 -23.31 11.11 -16.01
N SER A 504 -24.26 11.46 -16.87
CA SER A 504 -25.39 10.60 -17.27
C SER A 504 -25.85 10.95 -18.70
N ALA A 505 -26.92 10.31 -19.19
CA ALA A 505 -27.51 10.59 -20.50
C ALA A 505 -28.50 11.77 -20.43
N ALA A 506 -28.59 12.57 -21.50
CA ALA A 506 -29.46 13.75 -21.53
C ALA A 506 -30.95 13.39 -21.52
N HIS A 507 -31.35 12.32 -22.23
CA HIS A 507 -32.74 11.90 -22.36
C HIS A 507 -33.38 11.45 -21.02
N CYS A 508 -32.56 11.24 -19.99
CA CYS A 508 -33.02 10.97 -18.63
C CYS A 508 -33.60 12.22 -17.94
N PHE A 509 -33.35 13.42 -18.48
CA PHE A 509 -33.78 14.70 -17.92
C PHE A 509 -34.74 15.40 -18.87
N LYS A 510 -35.95 15.71 -18.38
CA LYS A 510 -36.97 16.39 -19.18
C LYS A 510 -36.72 17.89 -19.22
N GLU A 511 -36.81 18.45 -20.42
CA GLU A 511 -36.72 19.89 -20.64
C GLU A 511 -37.82 20.63 -19.84
N GLY A 512 -37.44 21.70 -19.14
CA GLY A 512 -38.35 22.50 -18.31
C GLY A 512 -38.66 21.93 -16.91
N GLU A 513 -38.21 20.71 -16.57
CA GLU A 513 -38.31 20.23 -15.19
C GLU A 513 -37.22 20.85 -14.29
N PRO A 514 -37.56 21.23 -13.04
CA PRO A 514 -36.58 21.80 -12.12
C PRO A 514 -35.57 20.73 -11.67
N SER A 515 -34.33 21.14 -11.41
CA SER A 515 -33.24 20.23 -11.02
C SER A 515 -33.52 19.45 -9.73
N ASP A 516 -34.36 19.98 -8.83
CA ASP A 516 -34.75 19.32 -7.59
C ASP A 516 -35.81 18.21 -7.74
N ALA A 517 -36.38 18.05 -8.95
CA ALA A 517 -37.29 16.96 -9.31
C ALA A 517 -36.58 15.59 -9.37
N TYR A 518 -35.25 15.58 -9.35
CA TYR A 518 -34.43 14.38 -9.45
C TYR A 518 -33.76 14.07 -8.10
N ASP A 519 -33.66 12.79 -7.78
CA ASP A 519 -32.88 12.23 -6.67
C ASP A 519 -31.71 11.41 -7.22
N PHE A 520 -30.53 11.59 -6.64
CA PHE A 520 -29.29 10.91 -7.01
C PHE A 520 -28.84 10.06 -5.84
N GLU A 521 -28.95 8.74 -5.95
CA GLU A 521 -28.53 7.80 -4.91
C GLU A 521 -27.09 7.36 -5.18
N ILE A 522 -26.20 7.66 -4.23
CA ILE A 522 -24.74 7.45 -4.31
C ILE A 522 -24.29 6.87 -2.97
N GLY A 523 -23.68 5.69 -2.97
CA GLY A 523 -23.20 5.02 -1.75
C GLY A 523 -24.25 4.88 -0.64
N GLY A 524 -25.51 4.61 -1.01
CA GLY A 524 -26.64 4.50 -0.07
C GLY A 524 -27.19 5.83 0.46
N GLN A 525 -26.64 6.97 0.03
CA GLN A 525 -27.12 8.30 0.41
C GLN A 525 -27.80 9.00 -0.77
N ASN A 526 -28.80 9.85 -0.49
CA ASN A 526 -29.51 10.63 -1.51
C ASN A 526 -28.97 12.05 -1.61
N TYR A 527 -28.71 12.49 -2.84
CA TYR A 527 -28.21 13.81 -3.19
C TYR A 527 -29.19 14.55 -4.09
N LYS A 528 -29.07 15.87 -4.11
CA LYS A 528 -29.86 16.79 -4.94
C LYS A 528 -29.00 17.50 -5.95
N ALA A 529 -29.53 17.73 -7.15
CA ALA A 529 -28.90 18.57 -8.14
C ALA A 529 -29.02 20.06 -7.77
N GLN A 530 -27.92 20.78 -7.87
CA GLN A 530 -27.88 22.23 -7.96
C GLN A 530 -28.32 22.67 -9.36
N ARG A 531 -27.72 22.07 -10.39
CA ARG A 531 -28.05 22.29 -11.80
C ARG A 531 -27.77 21.06 -12.66
N ILE A 532 -28.41 21.01 -13.83
CA ILE A 532 -28.27 19.96 -14.83
C ILE A 532 -27.91 20.65 -16.15
N GLU A 533 -26.75 20.30 -16.69
CA GLU A 533 -26.19 20.85 -17.92
C GLU A 533 -26.32 19.80 -19.02
N ILE A 534 -27.25 20.01 -19.95
CA ILE A 534 -27.43 19.17 -21.13
C ILE A 534 -26.53 19.71 -22.25
N HIS A 535 -25.89 18.82 -23.02
CA HIS A 535 -25.07 19.24 -24.15
C HIS A 535 -25.90 20.02 -25.18
N ASN A 536 -25.42 21.19 -25.60
CA ASN A 536 -26.14 22.12 -26.48
C ASN A 536 -26.51 21.54 -27.85
N CYS A 537 -25.73 20.56 -28.35
CA CYS A 537 -26.00 19.87 -29.60
C CYS A 537 -26.98 18.69 -29.49
N TYR A 538 -27.48 18.37 -28.29
CA TYR A 538 -28.46 17.32 -28.11
C TYR A 538 -29.81 17.74 -28.69
N ASN A 539 -30.36 16.93 -29.59
CA ASN A 539 -31.70 17.13 -30.12
C ASN A 539 -32.27 15.80 -30.64
N ILE A 540 -33.15 15.19 -29.84
CA ILE A 540 -33.76 13.89 -30.16
C ILE A 540 -34.62 13.90 -31.43
N SER A 541 -35.11 15.08 -31.84
CA SER A 541 -36.00 15.22 -33.00
C SER A 541 -35.29 15.64 -34.28
N ARG A 542 -33.95 15.85 -34.24
CA ARG A 542 -33.17 16.45 -35.33
C ARG A 542 -33.32 15.73 -36.66
N LYS A 543 -33.38 14.39 -36.66
CA LYS A 543 -33.42 13.57 -37.87
C LYS A 543 -34.80 12.97 -38.18
N LYS A 544 -35.88 13.49 -37.56
CA LYS A 544 -37.25 13.01 -37.84
C LYS A 544 -37.63 13.09 -39.32
N SER A 545 -37.18 14.13 -40.03
CA SER A 545 -37.39 14.28 -41.48
C SER A 545 -36.63 13.27 -42.34
N LYS A 546 -35.66 12.55 -41.77
CA LYS A 546 -34.85 11.50 -42.42
C LYS A 546 -35.26 10.09 -41.96
N ASN A 547 -36.51 9.91 -41.52
CA ASN A 547 -37.06 8.64 -41.00
C ASN A 547 -36.35 8.08 -39.75
N VAL A 548 -35.63 8.92 -39.00
CA VAL A 548 -35.05 8.54 -37.71
C VAL A 548 -35.86 9.21 -36.60
N ASN A 549 -36.66 8.41 -35.88
CA ASN A 549 -37.60 8.91 -34.86
C ASN A 549 -36.91 9.59 -33.68
N GLU A 550 -35.75 9.07 -33.27
CA GLU A 550 -35.00 9.51 -32.11
C GLU A 550 -33.50 9.58 -32.47
N ASP A 551 -32.89 10.76 -32.36
CA ASP A 551 -31.47 11.00 -32.62
C ASP A 551 -30.71 11.18 -31.30
N TYR A 552 -29.97 10.14 -30.89
CA TYR A 552 -29.26 10.07 -29.62
C TYR A 552 -27.84 10.67 -29.67
N ASP A 553 -27.49 11.37 -30.73
CA ASP A 553 -26.18 12.01 -30.82
C ASP A 553 -26.09 13.25 -29.91
N TYR A 554 -24.98 13.35 -29.16
CA TYR A 554 -24.78 14.26 -28.02
C TYR A 554 -25.72 14.05 -26.83
N ASP A 555 -26.31 12.87 -26.67
CA ASP A 555 -27.17 12.52 -25.54
C ASP A 555 -26.38 12.30 -24.24
N VAL A 556 -25.89 13.40 -23.67
CA VAL A 556 -25.07 13.44 -22.46
C VAL A 556 -25.45 14.65 -21.60
N ALA A 557 -25.42 14.46 -20.29
CA ALA A 557 -25.71 15.50 -19.31
C ALA A 557 -24.76 15.43 -18.11
N LEU A 558 -24.40 16.61 -17.61
CA LEU A 558 -23.61 16.80 -16.39
C LEU A 558 -24.51 17.35 -15.30
N VAL A 559 -24.50 16.70 -14.14
CA VAL A 559 -25.28 17.12 -12.97
C VAL A 559 -24.32 17.62 -11.90
N GLN A 560 -24.47 18.88 -11.51
CA GLN A 560 -23.80 19.41 -10.33
C GLN A 560 -24.65 19.17 -9.10
N LEU A 561 -24.09 18.54 -8.06
CA LEU A 561 -24.76 18.28 -6.79
C LEU A 561 -24.74 19.52 -5.88
N LYS A 562 -25.76 19.68 -5.04
CA LYS A 562 -25.85 20.78 -4.05
C LYS A 562 -24.82 20.65 -2.91
N GLN A 563 -24.38 19.44 -2.62
CA GLN A 563 -23.45 19.11 -1.54
C GLN A 563 -22.39 18.15 -2.07
N ASN A 564 -21.16 18.29 -1.59
CA ASN A 564 -20.06 17.41 -1.96
C ASN A 564 -20.28 16.02 -1.38
N VAL A 565 -20.03 15.00 -2.20
CA VAL A 565 -19.95 13.61 -1.77
C VAL A 565 -18.69 13.45 -0.92
N LYS A 566 -18.85 12.89 0.28
CA LYS A 566 -17.71 12.43 1.09
C LYS A 566 -17.30 11.06 0.57
N PHE A 567 -16.09 10.94 0.01
CA PHE A 567 -15.64 9.67 -0.56
C PHE A 567 -15.48 8.60 0.52
N SER A 568 -15.90 7.38 0.19
CA SER A 568 -15.88 6.20 1.06
C SER A 568 -15.62 4.93 0.26
N LYS A 569 -15.84 3.73 0.81
CA LYS A 569 -15.77 2.48 0.02
C LYS A 569 -16.93 2.34 -0.95
N GLU A 570 -18.04 3.04 -0.69
CA GLU A 570 -19.31 2.98 -1.40
C GLU A 570 -19.52 4.13 -2.39
N ALA A 571 -18.72 5.19 -2.29
CA ALA A 571 -18.87 6.39 -3.09
C ALA A 571 -17.49 6.94 -3.53
N ARG A 572 -17.14 6.75 -4.80
CA ARG A 572 -15.85 7.16 -5.39
C ARG A 572 -16.00 7.55 -6.86
N PRO A 573 -15.18 8.45 -7.40
CA PRO A 573 -15.28 8.81 -8.80
C PRO A 573 -14.69 7.72 -9.71
N ILE A 574 -15.23 7.53 -10.91
CA ILE A 574 -14.59 6.75 -11.98
C ILE A 574 -13.59 7.62 -12.76
N CYS A 575 -12.52 7.03 -13.29
CA CYS A 575 -11.55 7.80 -14.08
C CYS A 575 -12.14 8.20 -15.45
N ILE A 576 -11.96 9.48 -15.79
CA ILE A 576 -12.30 10.03 -17.11
C ILE A 576 -11.03 10.17 -17.96
N PRO A 577 -10.97 9.58 -19.16
CA PRO A 577 -9.83 9.70 -20.05
C PRO A 577 -9.42 11.15 -20.33
N CYS A 578 -8.15 11.35 -20.69
CA CYS A 578 -7.57 12.65 -21.00
C CYS A 578 -7.64 13.68 -19.86
N THR A 579 -7.52 13.19 -18.62
CA THR A 579 -7.39 13.97 -17.40
C THR A 579 -6.11 13.58 -16.66
N GLU A 580 -5.56 14.50 -15.86
CA GLU A 580 -4.36 14.23 -15.05
C GLU A 580 -4.58 13.09 -14.03
N PRO A 581 -5.74 12.97 -13.34
CA PRO A 581 -6.04 11.78 -12.53
C PRO A 581 -6.00 10.48 -13.34
N ALA A 582 -6.58 10.45 -14.55
CA ALA A 582 -6.51 9.27 -15.40
C ALA A 582 -5.09 8.98 -15.91
N ASN A 583 -4.28 10.01 -16.18
CA ASN A 583 -2.88 9.87 -16.58
C ASN A 583 -2.07 9.17 -15.48
N ARG A 584 -2.25 9.62 -14.22
CA ARG A 584 -1.63 8.98 -13.04
C ARG A 584 -2.16 7.58 -12.78
N ALA A 585 -3.48 7.36 -12.89
CA ALA A 585 -4.09 6.04 -12.75
C ALA A 585 -3.58 5.01 -13.79
N MET A 586 -3.18 5.47 -14.98
CA MET A 586 -2.53 4.64 -16.00
C MET A 586 -1.01 4.50 -15.80
N LYS A 587 -0.43 5.27 -14.87
CA LYS A 587 1.02 5.45 -14.66
C LYS A 587 1.75 5.89 -15.93
N LYS A 588 1.17 6.87 -16.64
CA LYS A 588 1.77 7.49 -17.83
C LYS A 588 2.65 8.67 -17.42
N LEU A 589 3.62 9.01 -18.28
CA LEU A 589 4.55 10.10 -18.04
C LEU A 589 3.83 11.46 -18.04
N LYS A 590 4.41 12.43 -17.33
CA LYS A 590 3.94 13.81 -17.38
C LYS A 590 4.15 14.36 -18.80
N GLY A 591 3.09 14.91 -19.40
CA GLY A 591 3.09 15.37 -20.78
C GLY A 591 2.58 14.36 -21.81
N SER A 592 2.12 13.17 -21.39
CA SER A 592 1.31 12.30 -22.24
C SER A 592 0.07 13.02 -22.75
N THR A 593 -0.33 12.67 -23.97
CA THR A 593 -1.43 13.31 -24.71
C THR A 593 -2.73 12.50 -24.59
N CYS A 594 -3.86 13.11 -24.93
CA CYS A 594 -5.12 12.41 -25.03
C CYS A 594 -5.10 11.27 -26.06
N LYS A 595 -4.25 11.40 -27.10
CA LYS A 595 -4.02 10.32 -28.08
C LYS A 595 -3.38 9.10 -27.42
N ASP A 596 -2.40 9.30 -26.53
CA ASP A 596 -1.74 8.21 -25.81
C ASP A 596 -2.73 7.47 -24.89
N HIS A 597 -3.66 8.20 -24.26
CA HIS A 597 -4.75 7.62 -23.48
C HIS A 597 -5.69 6.79 -24.37
N ARG A 598 -6.07 7.32 -25.54
CA ARG A 598 -6.94 6.62 -26.50
C ARG A 598 -6.31 5.33 -27.01
N GLU A 599 -5.02 5.35 -27.32
CA GLU A 599 -4.28 4.16 -27.76
C GLU A 599 -4.23 3.11 -26.64
N GLN A 600 -3.94 3.52 -25.40
CA GLN A 600 -3.87 2.61 -24.26
C GLN A 600 -5.21 1.94 -23.93
N LEU A 601 -6.31 2.70 -23.99
CA LEU A 601 -7.63 2.22 -23.59
C LEU A 601 -8.40 1.58 -24.75
N MET A 602 -8.15 2.02 -25.99
CA MET A 602 -8.97 1.69 -27.15
C MET A 602 -8.19 1.43 -28.46
N GLY A 603 -6.89 1.13 -28.39
CA GLY A 603 -6.04 0.93 -29.58
C GLY A 603 -6.26 -0.39 -30.35
N VAL A 604 -6.84 -1.40 -29.72
CA VAL A 604 -7.11 -2.72 -30.34
C VAL A 604 -8.54 -2.80 -30.89
N ASN A 605 -8.79 -3.66 -31.90
CA ASN A 605 -10.08 -3.73 -32.61
C ASN A 605 -11.27 -4.21 -31.74
N GLU A 606 -10.98 -5.04 -30.72
CA GLU A 606 -11.97 -5.56 -29.79
C GLU A 606 -11.48 -5.32 -28.36
N ILE A 607 -12.24 -4.54 -27.59
CA ILE A 607 -11.85 -4.11 -26.25
C ILE A 607 -12.81 -4.72 -25.24
N PRO A 608 -12.34 -5.56 -24.31
CA PRO A 608 -13.14 -6.03 -23.20
C PRO A 608 -13.58 -4.85 -22.32
N ALA A 609 -14.89 -4.73 -22.10
CA ALA A 609 -15.50 -3.67 -21.32
C ALA A 609 -16.62 -4.20 -20.44
N GLY A 610 -17.12 -3.35 -19.54
CA GLY A 610 -18.25 -3.63 -18.67
C GLY A 610 -19.23 -2.47 -18.61
N TYR A 611 -20.49 -2.79 -18.39
CA TYR A 611 -21.50 -1.84 -17.92
C TYR A 611 -22.31 -2.47 -16.79
N LEU A 612 -23.03 -1.65 -16.04
CA LEU A 612 -23.80 -2.09 -14.87
C LEU A 612 -25.28 -2.21 -15.19
N SER A 613 -25.89 -3.22 -14.60
CA SER A 613 -27.34 -3.35 -14.52
C SER A 613 -27.77 -3.68 -13.10
N LYS A 614 -29.07 -3.60 -12.85
CA LYS A 614 -29.68 -4.03 -11.59
C LYS A 614 -30.41 -5.34 -11.77
N ASN A 615 -30.16 -6.29 -10.87
CA ASN A 615 -30.94 -7.53 -10.80
C ASN A 615 -32.31 -7.29 -10.13
N LYS A 616 -33.11 -8.36 -9.96
CA LYS A 616 -34.44 -8.24 -9.32
C LYS A 616 -34.37 -7.83 -7.84
N GLN A 617 -33.26 -8.14 -7.18
CA GLN A 617 -32.94 -7.79 -5.81
C GLN A 617 -32.38 -6.36 -5.70
N ASN A 618 -32.35 -5.59 -6.81
CA ASN A 618 -31.81 -4.23 -6.88
C ASN A 618 -30.29 -4.16 -6.64
N GLU A 619 -29.57 -5.28 -6.72
CA GLU A 619 -28.12 -5.36 -6.62
C GLU A 619 -27.48 -5.05 -7.98
N LEU A 620 -26.31 -4.42 -7.93
CA LEU A 620 -25.54 -4.09 -9.14
C LEU A 620 -24.81 -5.32 -9.66
N ILE A 621 -24.98 -5.61 -10.94
CA ILE A 621 -24.28 -6.68 -11.65
C ILE A 621 -23.56 -6.11 -12.86
N GLU A 622 -22.32 -6.56 -13.08
CA GLU A 622 -21.55 -6.23 -14.27
C GLU A 622 -21.96 -7.15 -15.43
N HIS A 623 -22.11 -6.56 -16.60
CA HIS A 623 -22.22 -7.28 -17.86
C HIS A 623 -20.96 -7.05 -18.68
N ARG A 624 -20.21 -8.14 -18.89
CA ARG A 624 -19.04 -8.15 -19.76
C ARG A 624 -19.49 -8.04 -21.21
N VAL A 625 -18.90 -7.08 -21.91
CA VAL A 625 -19.20 -6.74 -23.29
C VAL A 625 -17.91 -6.43 -24.04
N PHE A 626 -18.01 -6.27 -25.35
CA PHE A 626 -16.89 -5.98 -26.22
C PHE A 626 -17.18 -4.72 -27.04
N ILE A 627 -16.31 -3.73 -26.92
CA ILE A 627 -16.35 -2.53 -27.76
C ILE A 627 -15.65 -2.87 -29.07
N LYS A 628 -16.34 -2.67 -30.20
CA LYS A 628 -15.78 -2.86 -31.54
C LYS A 628 -15.27 -1.53 -32.07
N THR A 629 -13.98 -1.46 -32.37
CA THR A 629 -13.28 -0.26 -32.82
C THR A 629 -12.56 -0.52 -34.14
N ASN A 630 -11.90 0.51 -34.68
CA ASN A 630 -11.09 0.43 -35.90
C ASN A 630 -11.88 -0.26 -37.03
N LYS A 631 -11.31 -1.32 -37.63
CA LYS A 631 -11.91 -2.08 -38.72
C LYS A 631 -13.19 -2.85 -38.33
N ASP A 632 -13.34 -3.21 -37.05
CA ASP A 632 -14.49 -4.02 -36.60
C ASP A 632 -15.72 -3.14 -36.30
N ARG A 633 -15.51 -1.82 -36.16
CA ARG A 633 -16.59 -0.86 -35.91
C ARG A 633 -17.62 -0.84 -37.04
N GLU A 634 -17.16 -0.82 -38.29
CA GLU A 634 -18.05 -0.73 -39.45
C GLU A 634 -18.99 -1.95 -39.52
N THR A 635 -18.42 -3.14 -39.35
CA THR A 635 -19.19 -4.40 -39.26
C THR A 635 -20.18 -4.38 -38.11
N CYS A 636 -19.78 -3.84 -36.95
CA CYS A 636 -20.65 -3.73 -35.77
C CYS A 636 -21.85 -2.81 -36.05
N VAL A 637 -21.63 -1.66 -36.67
CA VAL A 637 -22.69 -0.69 -37.02
C VAL A 637 -23.59 -1.21 -38.13
N ALA A 638 -23.04 -1.93 -39.12
CA ALA A 638 -23.81 -2.54 -40.20
C ALA A 638 -24.85 -3.56 -39.71
N ALA A 639 -24.68 -4.12 -38.51
CA ALA A 639 -25.67 -5.02 -37.89
C ALA A 639 -27.04 -4.34 -37.69
N VAL A 640 -27.13 -3.00 -37.61
CA VAL A 640 -28.39 -2.27 -37.50
C VAL A 640 -29.35 -2.63 -38.64
N GLN A 641 -28.87 -2.67 -39.88
CA GLN A 641 -29.68 -2.99 -41.06
C GLN A 641 -30.18 -4.44 -41.09
N LYS A 642 -29.55 -5.35 -40.34
CA LYS A 642 -29.99 -6.75 -40.23
C LYS A 642 -31.27 -6.89 -39.41
N TRP A 643 -31.71 -5.84 -38.73
CA TRP A 643 -32.96 -5.83 -37.97
C TRP A 643 -34.13 -5.38 -38.84
N PRO A 644 -35.24 -6.15 -38.92
CA PRO A 644 -36.37 -5.82 -39.79
C PRO A 644 -36.94 -4.40 -39.60
N LYS A 645 -36.85 -3.88 -38.36
CA LYS A 645 -37.32 -2.52 -38.03
C LYS A 645 -36.47 -1.41 -38.67
N PHE A 646 -35.20 -1.69 -38.99
CA PHE A 646 -34.20 -0.71 -39.43
C PHE A 646 -33.59 -1.02 -40.81
N GLU A 647 -34.10 -2.03 -41.52
CA GLU A 647 -33.59 -2.48 -42.83
C GLU A 647 -33.48 -1.35 -43.86
N GLN A 648 -34.42 -0.42 -43.86
CA GLN A 648 -34.48 0.72 -44.80
C GLN A 648 -33.75 1.98 -44.30
N ILE A 649 -33.13 1.93 -43.12
CA ILE A 649 -32.43 3.08 -42.52
C ILE A 649 -30.93 2.89 -42.74
N ASP A 650 -30.26 3.92 -43.27
CA ASP A 650 -28.80 3.97 -43.28
C ASP A 650 -28.28 4.02 -41.83
N PRO A 651 -27.52 3.01 -41.36
CA PRO A 651 -27.00 2.96 -40.00
C PRO A 651 -26.23 4.22 -39.59
N VAL A 652 -25.56 4.89 -40.53
CA VAL A 652 -24.79 6.11 -40.26
C VAL A 652 -25.68 7.28 -39.86
N LEU A 653 -26.97 7.27 -40.26
CA LEU A 653 -27.95 8.27 -39.82
C LEU A 653 -28.35 8.07 -38.35
N MET A 654 -28.40 6.83 -37.87
CA MET A 654 -28.72 6.52 -36.47
C MET A 654 -27.48 6.55 -35.56
N VAL A 655 -26.34 6.09 -36.06
CA VAL A 655 -25.11 5.89 -35.31
C VAL A 655 -24.04 6.85 -35.81
N SER A 656 -23.89 7.98 -35.12
CA SER A 656 -22.84 8.96 -35.44
C SER A 656 -21.43 8.38 -35.19
N PRO A 657 -20.37 8.97 -35.78
CA PRO A 657 -18.98 8.62 -35.48
C PRO A 657 -18.59 8.75 -34.00
N ARG A 658 -19.38 9.51 -33.22
CA ARG A 658 -19.20 9.71 -31.77
C ARG A 658 -19.76 8.58 -30.92
N HIS A 659 -20.46 7.62 -31.52
CA HIS A 659 -20.92 6.43 -30.80
C HIS A 659 -19.91 5.29 -30.90
N LEU A 660 -19.67 4.67 -29.76
CA LEU A 660 -19.06 3.35 -29.61
C LEU A 660 -20.11 2.28 -29.88
N CYS A 661 -19.74 1.26 -30.66
CA CYS A 661 -20.59 0.11 -30.94
C CYS A 661 -20.18 -1.07 -30.06
N VAL A 662 -21.13 -1.63 -29.33
CA VAL A 662 -20.90 -2.65 -28.31
C VAL A 662 -21.65 -3.93 -28.65
N GLU A 663 -20.93 -5.05 -28.52
CA GLU A 663 -21.46 -6.40 -28.68
C GLU A 663 -21.46 -7.14 -27.33
N GLY A 664 -22.45 -8.01 -27.13
CA GLY A 664 -22.57 -8.85 -25.94
C GLY A 664 -23.97 -8.84 -25.35
N LYS A 665 -24.06 -8.76 -24.03
CA LYS A 665 -25.35 -8.73 -23.32
C LYS A 665 -25.96 -7.33 -23.40
N MET A 666 -27.16 -7.21 -23.95
CA MET A 666 -27.81 -5.92 -24.25
C MET A 666 -28.40 -5.23 -23.02
N SER A 667 -28.45 -3.91 -23.04
CA SER A 667 -28.93 -3.05 -21.96
C SER A 667 -30.46 -2.95 -21.88
N CYS A 668 -31.00 -2.71 -20.69
CA CYS A 668 -32.40 -2.34 -20.49
C CYS A 668 -32.58 -0.81 -20.60
N LYS A 669 -33.80 -0.35 -20.89
CA LYS A 669 -34.15 1.09 -20.83
C LYS A 669 -33.86 1.77 -19.48
N GLY A 670 -33.88 1.01 -18.37
CA GLY A 670 -33.59 1.55 -17.03
C GLY A 670 -32.09 1.66 -16.71
N GLU A 671 -31.22 1.33 -17.66
CA GLU A 671 -29.76 1.38 -17.49
C GLU A 671 -29.13 2.57 -18.22
N SER A 672 -29.93 3.28 -19.02
CA SER A 672 -29.51 4.47 -19.75
C SER A 672 -28.79 5.48 -18.85
N GLY A 673 -27.75 6.10 -19.39
CA GLY A 673 -26.86 7.02 -18.67
C GLY A 673 -25.77 6.32 -17.85
N GLY A 674 -25.82 5.00 -17.70
CA GLY A 674 -24.78 4.23 -17.01
C GLY A 674 -23.42 4.30 -17.71
N SER A 675 -22.36 4.08 -16.94
CA SER A 675 -20.98 4.06 -17.45
C SER A 675 -20.67 2.79 -18.24
N LEU A 676 -20.15 2.94 -19.45
CA LEU A 676 -19.35 1.92 -20.13
C LEU A 676 -17.89 2.12 -19.74
N PHE A 677 -17.29 1.11 -19.12
CA PHE A 677 -15.94 1.22 -18.58
C PHE A 677 -15.01 0.11 -19.06
N VAL A 678 -13.72 0.45 -19.13
CA VAL A 678 -12.61 -0.46 -19.42
C VAL A 678 -11.82 -0.67 -18.13
N HIS A 679 -11.47 -1.92 -17.84
CA HIS A 679 -10.63 -2.29 -16.71
C HIS A 679 -9.20 -2.56 -17.18
N LEU A 680 -8.26 -1.73 -16.76
CA LEU A 680 -6.83 -1.99 -16.92
C LEU A 680 -6.35 -2.90 -15.78
N ARG A 681 -6.36 -4.22 -16.00
CA ARG A 681 -6.07 -5.22 -14.95
C ARG A 681 -4.74 -5.03 -14.24
N GLY A 682 -3.65 -4.80 -14.98
CA GLY A 682 -2.32 -4.57 -14.38
C GLY A 682 -2.20 -3.25 -13.61
N ARG A 683 -3.22 -2.38 -13.68
CA ARG A 683 -3.32 -1.14 -12.91
C ARG A 683 -4.44 -1.17 -11.87
N ARG A 684 -5.32 -2.19 -11.88
CA ARG A 684 -6.51 -2.31 -11.01
C ARG A 684 -7.33 -1.02 -10.98
N ARG A 685 -7.57 -0.47 -12.18
CA ARG A 685 -8.24 0.82 -12.40
C ARG A 685 -9.31 0.74 -13.48
N PHE A 686 -10.41 1.42 -13.23
CA PHE A 686 -11.57 1.51 -14.13
C PHE A 686 -11.67 2.90 -14.76
N PHE A 687 -11.84 2.91 -16.08
CA PHE A 687 -11.93 4.12 -16.89
C PHE A 687 -13.25 4.14 -17.64
N GLN A 688 -14.05 5.19 -17.45
CA GLN A 688 -15.29 5.35 -18.21
C GLN A 688 -14.97 5.89 -19.60
N VAL A 689 -15.22 5.08 -20.62
CA VAL A 689 -15.00 5.43 -22.02
C VAL A 689 -16.31 5.78 -22.74
N GLY A 690 -17.45 5.40 -22.18
CA GLY A 690 -18.75 5.69 -22.76
C GLY A 690 -19.87 5.98 -21.77
N VAL A 691 -20.91 6.65 -22.26
CA VAL A 691 -22.22 6.79 -21.59
C VAL A 691 -23.21 5.92 -22.35
N LEU A 692 -24.02 5.11 -21.66
CA LEU A 692 -25.03 4.27 -22.32
C LEU A 692 -26.20 5.13 -22.86
N ASN A 693 -26.43 5.09 -24.17
CA ASN A 693 -27.47 5.87 -24.83
C ASN A 693 -28.67 5.00 -25.22
N PHE A 694 -28.49 4.11 -26.20
CA PHE A 694 -29.58 3.31 -26.78
C PHE A 694 -29.11 1.96 -27.33
N GLY A 695 -30.05 1.02 -27.48
CA GLY A 695 -29.82 -0.28 -28.12
C GLY A 695 -30.89 -0.59 -29.16
N ILE A 696 -30.54 -1.41 -30.16
CA ILE A 696 -31.48 -1.83 -31.23
C ILE A 696 -32.41 -2.98 -30.79
N PHE A 697 -32.12 -3.59 -29.65
CA PHE A 697 -32.92 -4.64 -29.03
C PHE A 697 -33.16 -4.32 -27.55
N ASN A 698 -34.42 -4.42 -27.09
CA ASN A 698 -34.74 -4.29 -25.68
C ASN A 698 -34.96 -5.68 -25.05
N PRO A 699 -33.97 -6.25 -24.33
CA PRO A 699 -34.11 -7.53 -23.65
C PRO A 699 -35.11 -7.46 -22.48
N CYS A 700 -35.54 -6.28 -22.05
CA CYS A 700 -36.33 -6.07 -20.83
C CYS A 700 -37.76 -5.65 -21.18
N SER A 701 -38.26 -6.19 -22.29
CA SER A 701 -39.63 -5.96 -22.77
C SER A 701 -40.68 -6.56 -21.83
N ARG A 702 -40.31 -7.62 -21.09
CA ARG A 702 -41.15 -8.22 -20.04
C ARG A 702 -40.64 -7.84 -18.65
N PRO A 703 -41.53 -7.49 -17.70
CA PRO A 703 -41.13 -7.14 -16.34
C PRO A 703 -40.33 -8.26 -15.67
N GLY A 704 -39.14 -7.91 -15.15
CA GLY A 704 -38.35 -8.81 -14.32
C GLY A 704 -37.68 -9.98 -15.06
N GLN A 705 -37.58 -9.99 -16.39
CA GLN A 705 -36.77 -10.96 -17.13
C GLN A 705 -35.98 -10.27 -18.26
N ARG A 706 -34.75 -10.74 -18.49
CA ARG A 706 -33.93 -10.37 -19.65
C ARG A 706 -34.07 -11.47 -20.69
N GLU A 707 -34.77 -11.18 -21.77
CA GLU A 707 -35.01 -12.10 -22.87
C GLU A 707 -33.80 -12.20 -23.79
N PRO A 708 -33.48 -13.41 -24.30
CA PRO A 708 -32.48 -13.56 -25.34
C PRO A 708 -32.96 -12.88 -26.64
N PRO A 709 -32.03 -12.39 -27.47
CA PRO A 709 -32.38 -11.88 -28.79
C PRO A 709 -32.95 -13.00 -29.68
N PRO A 710 -33.79 -12.69 -30.68
CA PRO A 710 -34.27 -13.67 -31.65
C PRO A 710 -33.13 -14.51 -32.26
N PRO A 711 -33.31 -15.81 -32.50
CA PRO A 711 -32.27 -16.65 -33.11
C PRO A 711 -31.78 -16.06 -34.44
N GLY A 712 -30.46 -15.99 -34.62
CA GLY A 712 -29.85 -15.41 -35.83
C GLY A 712 -29.85 -13.88 -35.89
N SER A 713 -30.34 -13.18 -34.87
CA SER A 713 -30.22 -11.72 -34.78
C SER A 713 -28.92 -11.28 -34.11
N GLU A 714 -28.41 -10.13 -34.53
CA GLU A 714 -27.18 -9.52 -34.01
C GLU A 714 -27.52 -8.23 -33.25
N PRO A 715 -27.84 -8.29 -31.95
CA PRO A 715 -28.18 -7.08 -31.22
C PRO A 715 -26.93 -6.24 -30.92
N ARG A 716 -27.12 -4.92 -30.84
CA ARG A 716 -26.07 -3.93 -30.54
C ARG A 716 -26.57 -2.88 -29.55
N ASP A 717 -25.67 -2.48 -28.66
CA ASP A 717 -25.81 -1.27 -27.85
C ASP A 717 -24.86 -0.19 -28.37
N PHE A 718 -25.30 1.06 -28.26
CA PHE A 718 -24.55 2.23 -28.66
C PHE A 718 -24.35 3.14 -27.46
N HIS A 719 -23.09 3.52 -27.26
CA HIS A 719 -22.68 4.36 -26.16
C HIS A 719 -22.00 5.61 -26.70
N PHE A 720 -22.24 6.77 -26.11
CA PHE A 720 -21.54 7.98 -26.52
C PHE A 720 -20.08 7.96 -26.04
N ASP A 721 -19.11 8.12 -26.94
CA ASP A 721 -17.67 8.18 -26.65
C ASP A 721 -17.36 9.43 -25.82
N VAL A 722 -16.96 9.24 -24.55
CA VAL A 722 -16.66 10.33 -23.60
C VAL A 722 -15.54 11.24 -24.12
N ILE A 723 -14.60 10.71 -24.91
CA ILE A 723 -13.50 11.50 -25.47
C ILE A 723 -14.03 12.62 -26.40
N GLN A 724 -15.20 12.42 -27.00
CA GLN A 724 -15.79 13.37 -27.96
C GLN A 724 -16.37 14.62 -27.31
N ILE A 725 -16.59 14.61 -25.98
CA ILE A 725 -17.20 15.72 -25.23
C ILE A 725 -16.26 16.37 -24.22
N LEU A 726 -14.98 16.01 -24.21
CA LEU A 726 -14.01 16.54 -23.25
C LEU A 726 -13.92 18.08 -23.28
N PRO A 727 -13.92 18.79 -24.43
CA PRO A 727 -13.92 20.25 -24.45
C PRO A 727 -15.15 20.85 -23.77
N TRP A 728 -16.32 20.24 -23.95
CA TRP A 728 -17.55 20.66 -23.27
C TRP A 728 -17.50 20.34 -21.78
N MET A 729 -17.08 19.14 -21.38
CA MET A 729 -16.92 18.76 -19.98
C MET A 729 -15.96 19.70 -19.24
N ARG A 730 -14.83 20.07 -19.87
CA ARG A 730 -13.83 21.00 -19.32
C ARG A 730 -14.45 22.33 -18.90
N LYS A 731 -15.38 22.88 -19.69
CA LYS A 731 -16.06 24.15 -19.39
C LYS A 731 -16.83 24.11 -18.07
N HIS A 732 -17.40 22.96 -17.72
CA HIS A 732 -18.28 22.82 -16.55
C HIS A 732 -17.56 22.24 -15.33
N VAL A 733 -16.68 21.26 -15.55
CA VAL A 733 -16.05 20.44 -14.49
C VAL A 733 -14.56 20.79 -14.29
N GLY A 734 -13.98 21.67 -15.11
CA GLY A 734 -12.54 21.97 -15.10
C GLY A 734 -11.96 22.53 -13.79
N ASN A 735 -12.82 23.02 -12.89
CA ASN A 735 -12.39 23.46 -11.55
C ASN A 735 -12.14 22.30 -10.57
N GLU A 736 -12.69 21.11 -10.86
CA GLU A 736 -12.53 19.92 -10.02
C GLU A 736 -11.78 18.79 -10.73
N LEU A 737 -11.82 18.75 -12.06
CA LEU A 737 -11.18 17.73 -12.88
C LEU A 737 -10.16 18.40 -13.81
N GLU A 738 -8.89 18.10 -13.58
CA GLU A 738 -7.79 18.66 -14.36
C GLU A 738 -7.62 17.89 -15.67
N PHE A 739 -7.89 18.55 -16.80
CA PHE A 739 -7.75 18.00 -18.15
C PHE A 739 -6.33 18.16 -18.67
N LEU A 740 -5.89 17.22 -19.52
CA LEU A 740 -4.56 17.27 -20.14
C LEU A 740 -4.37 18.56 -20.98
N PRO A 741 -3.12 19.05 -21.13
CA PRO A 741 -2.86 20.33 -21.79
C PRO A 741 -3.37 20.45 -23.24
N ASP A 742 -3.41 19.34 -23.98
CA ASP A 742 -3.93 19.29 -25.35
C ASP A 742 -5.45 19.47 -25.42
N ILE A 743 -6.19 19.02 -24.40
CA ILE A 743 -7.64 19.26 -24.26
C ILE A 743 -7.92 20.69 -23.80
N GLN A 744 -7.05 21.28 -22.98
CA GLN A 744 -7.23 22.66 -22.52
C GLN A 744 -7.25 23.68 -23.66
N LYS A 745 -6.58 23.36 -24.77
CA LYS A 745 -6.46 24.21 -25.96
C LYS A 745 -7.54 23.94 -27.02
N GLN A 746 -8.39 22.94 -26.83
CA GLN A 746 -9.44 22.59 -27.79
C GLN A 746 -10.69 23.44 -27.59
N ASP A 747 -11.20 23.96 -28.71
CA ASP A 747 -12.50 24.60 -28.80
C ASP A 747 -13.63 23.57 -28.79
N ILE A 748 -14.81 23.98 -28.33
CA ILE A 748 -16.01 23.15 -28.40
C ILE A 748 -16.44 23.08 -29.87
N PRO A 749 -16.53 21.86 -30.47
CA PRO A 749 -16.95 21.73 -31.86
C PRO A 749 -18.34 22.32 -32.09
N ALA A 750 -18.54 22.92 -33.27
CA ALA A 750 -19.87 23.34 -33.69
C ALA A 750 -20.82 22.14 -33.80
N CYS A 751 -22.11 22.35 -33.50
CA CYS A 751 -23.09 21.28 -33.62
C CYS A 751 -23.21 20.84 -35.08
N PRO A 752 -23.24 19.53 -35.37
CA PRO A 752 -23.45 19.03 -36.71
C PRO A 752 -24.83 19.48 -37.22
N THR A 753 -24.85 19.98 -38.45
CA THR A 753 -26.06 20.43 -39.17
C THR A 753 -26.87 19.28 -39.73
#